data_AF-A0A9P8VIG5-F1
#
_entry.id   AF-A0A9P8VIG5-F1
#
_cell.length_a   1.000
_cell.length_b   1.000
_cell.length_c   1.000
_cell.angle_alpha   90.00
_cell.angle_beta   90.00
_cell.angle_gamma   90.00
#
_symmetry.space_group_name_H-M   'P 1'
#
loop_
_entity.id
_entity.type
_entity.pdbx_description
1 polymer ?
#
loop_
_entity_poly.entity_id
_entity_poly.type
_entity_poly.pdbx_seq_one_letter_code
_entity_poly.pdbx_strand_id
1 'polypeptide(L)'
;MSVTSQGLFKMVLMAVAASDVLAGSVLEDRAAGGKLVNLSFETGDLRGWEVIDGDAFGNNSVVDWDVHGNGDRFNPDGKYFVMGRENAGEHAVGRLRSASFRAEKHMSFLISGGYDPERLFVALVRASDDAVLLKQTGSNDIAFVRIVWDTSAWAGEKVYVLLHDSSTAGDWGHIAFDDLRIGRDALRQGKGMTFNVIGQANQPEAGSGDACSLYTQDPLRPQYHYTPYQGWINDPAGLAQWKGKHHLFSQYYPDSPFWGPMHWAHAESTDAVHWRELPVALYPKETSVAGDESGRFTGSAMVHDDQLHLVFTEFTDPEVWPNATRETIEVASSSDGVHFELYPNNPVVNGPPEGESPFFRDPKVFHDPTDDSWKLVVGATNEQVGQVRLLRSEDGGPFDWSHAGVVFQGDERVSAHWECPNFFPIEDKWVLFYGASSLGIYEVGSYNGSIFTSEKRGLLEAGPASYAMQWYKDESGRNLAITWMANWDMRRFPTRSNGWAGIQSITRELFLREDGGLGHRPIAELDSLTSGRVKKHGAFKIKQKARSLGSSNSARVKVSVDLVATDAAEFIVSVFESAAEATLLTYNVATRTLKLDTTRGGYGESGTWEAVIGQEGEKKLDLDIFLDKSVLEVFVGDGTLFSATVFPRYKESTGISVKAGGVGTVAVQAASVTPLGSSWC
;
A
#
# COMPACT_ATOMS: atom_id res chain seq x y z
N MET A 1 69.43 -23.67 60.19
CA MET A 1 69.31 -24.84 61.10
C MET A 1 68.26 -25.78 60.52
N SER A 2 68.36 -27.10 60.74
CA SER A 2 67.34 -28.17 60.58
C SER A 2 66.44 -28.16 59.31
N VAL A 3 66.37 -29.17 58.41
CA VAL A 3 66.36 -30.67 58.54
C VAL A 3 65.14 -31.17 59.34
N THR A 4 64.37 -32.21 58.96
CA THR A 4 64.35 -33.16 57.79
C THR A 4 63.10 -32.86 56.90
N SER A 5 62.44 -33.69 56.08
CA SER A 5 62.46 -35.11 55.62
C SER A 5 61.91 -35.14 54.16
N GLN A 6 62.38 -35.91 53.16
CA GLN A 6 62.51 -37.37 52.92
C GLN A 6 61.25 -38.09 52.37
N GLY A 7 61.46 -38.93 51.33
CA GLY A 7 60.44 -39.78 50.68
C GLY A 7 60.44 -39.68 49.13
N LEU A 8 61.50 -40.08 48.41
CA LEU A 8 61.72 -41.42 47.80
C LEU A 8 60.62 -41.86 46.78
N PHE A 9 60.92 -42.38 45.57
CA PHE A 9 62.23 -42.60 44.91
C PHE A 9 62.08 -42.92 43.39
N LYS A 10 63.21 -42.81 42.65
CA LYS A 10 63.56 -43.53 41.39
C LYS A 10 62.86 -43.26 40.04
N MET A 11 63.67 -42.64 39.16
CA MET A 11 64.31 -43.26 37.98
C MET A 11 63.71 -43.07 36.57
N VAL A 12 64.39 -42.20 35.84
CA VAL A 12 64.40 -41.92 34.39
C VAL A 12 64.50 -43.16 33.49
N LEU A 13 63.81 -43.11 32.34
CA LEU A 13 64.36 -43.56 31.05
C LEU A 13 63.90 -42.62 29.92
N MET A 14 64.74 -42.40 28.90
CA MET A 14 64.48 -41.52 27.75
C MET A 14 64.20 -42.33 26.47
N ALA A 15 63.26 -41.87 25.64
CA ALA A 15 63.28 -42.06 24.17
C ALA A 15 62.40 -41.01 23.46
N VAL A 16 63.06 -40.10 22.73
CA VAL A 16 62.52 -38.92 22.03
C VAL A 16 61.79 -39.25 20.71
N ALA A 17 60.69 -38.55 20.38
CA ALA A 17 60.42 -37.95 19.05
C ALA A 17 59.17 -37.04 19.03
N ALA A 18 59.23 -35.93 18.25
CA ALA A 18 58.17 -35.08 17.65
C ALA A 18 56.81 -34.91 18.38
N SER A 19 56.44 -33.74 18.92
CA SER A 19 56.03 -32.47 18.24
C SER A 19 54.73 -32.61 17.42
N ASP A 20 53.67 -31.82 17.63
CA ASP A 20 53.65 -30.39 18.03
C ASP A 20 52.79 -30.03 19.25
N VAL A 21 52.99 -28.79 19.74
CA VAL A 21 52.26 -28.17 20.85
C VAL A 21 51.61 -26.87 20.39
N LEU A 22 50.28 -26.79 20.42
CA LEU A 22 49.50 -25.60 20.81
C LEU A 22 47.99 -25.91 20.89
N ALA A 23 47.59 -26.72 21.87
CA ALA A 23 46.19 -26.80 22.30
C ALA A 23 45.84 -25.55 23.12
N GLY A 24 45.58 -24.43 22.44
CA GLY A 24 45.35 -23.11 23.05
C GLY A 24 43.87 -22.78 23.25
N SER A 25 43.54 -22.27 24.46
CA SER A 25 42.30 -21.56 24.81
C SER A 25 40.98 -22.19 24.33
N VAL A 26 40.57 -23.24 25.04
CA VAL A 26 39.15 -23.64 25.16
C VAL A 26 38.33 -22.46 25.72
N LEU A 27 37.32 -21.99 24.96
CA LEU A 27 36.06 -21.34 25.43
C LEU A 27 36.10 -20.23 26.52
N GLU A 28 37.25 -19.66 26.87
CA GLU A 28 37.38 -18.71 27.99
C GLU A 28 37.21 -17.22 27.64
N ASP A 29 36.87 -16.86 26.39
CA ASP A 29 36.33 -15.51 26.10
C ASP A 29 34.80 -15.44 26.33
N ARG A 30 34.35 -16.07 27.43
CA ARG A 30 32.97 -16.04 27.92
C ARG A 30 32.65 -14.65 28.50
N ALA A 31 32.28 -13.73 27.62
CA ALA A 31 31.42 -12.58 27.89
C ALA A 31 31.73 -11.82 29.20
N ALA A 32 32.95 -11.28 29.32
CA ALA A 32 33.39 -10.44 30.42
C ALA A 32 32.55 -9.15 30.54
N GLY A 33 31.39 -9.25 31.20
CA GLY A 33 30.44 -8.14 31.43
C GLY A 33 29.07 -8.28 30.77
N GLY A 34 28.77 -9.38 30.06
CA GLY A 34 27.43 -9.65 29.53
C GLY A 34 26.86 -8.61 28.56
N LYS A 35 27.73 -7.90 27.82
CA LYS A 35 27.32 -6.98 26.75
C LYS A 35 27.00 -7.75 25.47
N LEU A 36 26.00 -7.27 24.76
CA LEU A 36 25.81 -7.57 23.34
C LEU A 36 27.00 -7.04 22.53
N VAL A 37 27.44 -7.81 21.55
CA VAL A 37 28.51 -7.49 20.60
C VAL A 37 27.95 -7.73 19.21
N ASN A 38 28.22 -6.81 18.28
CA ASN A 38 27.87 -6.95 16.86
C ASN A 38 26.36 -7.21 16.61
N LEU A 39 25.55 -6.21 16.95
CA LEU A 39 24.09 -6.24 16.78
C LEU A 39 23.59 -5.86 15.38
N SER A 40 24.49 -5.29 14.56
CA SER A 40 24.23 -4.72 13.24
C SER A 40 25.24 -5.23 12.21
N PHE A 41 25.84 -6.40 12.45
CA PHE A 41 26.82 -7.10 11.60
C PHE A 41 28.08 -6.32 11.13
N GLU A 42 28.25 -5.06 11.56
CA GLU A 42 29.34 -4.14 11.23
C GLU A 42 30.77 -4.64 11.54
N THR A 43 30.93 -5.78 12.22
CA THR A 43 32.22 -6.48 12.30
C THR A 43 32.61 -7.21 11.02
N GLY A 44 31.68 -7.40 10.07
CA GLY A 44 31.84 -8.23 8.88
C GLY A 44 31.83 -9.73 9.16
N ASP A 45 31.26 -10.16 10.28
CA ASP A 45 31.19 -11.56 10.71
C ASP A 45 30.02 -11.82 11.68
N LEU A 46 29.80 -13.11 12.02
CA LEU A 46 28.76 -13.55 12.96
C LEU A 46 29.20 -13.53 14.44
N ARG A 47 30.21 -12.73 14.85
CA ARG A 47 30.53 -12.60 16.29
C ARG A 47 29.30 -12.15 17.07
N GLY A 48 29.08 -12.74 18.25
CA GLY A 48 27.89 -12.49 19.06
C GLY A 48 26.66 -13.29 18.64
N TRP A 49 26.73 -14.11 17.58
CA TRP A 49 25.65 -14.98 17.13
C TRP A 49 26.11 -16.46 17.06
N GLU A 50 25.15 -17.38 17.12
CA GLU A 50 25.32 -18.83 17.14
C GLU A 50 24.44 -19.45 16.04
N VAL A 51 25.05 -20.14 15.08
CA VAL A 51 24.30 -20.97 14.11
C VAL A 51 23.88 -22.25 14.83
N ILE A 52 22.56 -22.45 14.95
CA ILE A 52 21.97 -23.56 15.71
C ILE A 52 21.87 -24.82 14.84
N ASP A 53 21.38 -24.65 13.62
CA ASP A 53 21.26 -25.68 12.60
C ASP A 53 21.09 -25.07 11.20
N GLY A 54 21.20 -25.93 10.19
CA GLY A 54 21.04 -25.59 8.78
C GLY A 54 22.29 -25.00 8.12
N ASP A 55 22.08 -24.42 6.95
CA ASP A 55 23.08 -23.84 6.05
C ASP A 55 22.72 -22.44 5.51
N ALA A 56 21.55 -21.88 5.86
CA ALA A 56 21.21 -20.48 5.57
C ALA A 56 22.16 -19.48 6.25
N PHE A 57 22.65 -19.79 7.45
CA PHE A 57 23.45 -18.86 8.24
C PHE A 57 24.89 -19.33 8.44
N GLY A 58 25.82 -18.42 8.16
CA GLY A 58 27.27 -18.62 8.26
C GLY A 58 28.01 -17.34 7.87
N ASN A 59 29.34 -17.33 7.89
CA ASN A 59 30.09 -16.09 7.63
C ASN A 59 29.83 -15.50 6.22
N ASN A 60 29.39 -16.32 5.24
CA ASN A 60 29.03 -15.84 3.91
C ASN A 60 27.64 -15.17 3.85
N SER A 61 26.76 -15.44 4.84
CA SER A 61 25.47 -14.72 4.96
C SER A 61 25.61 -13.26 5.39
N VAL A 62 26.81 -12.82 5.83
CA VAL A 62 27.08 -11.42 6.17
C VAL A 62 27.59 -10.67 4.95
N VAL A 63 26.74 -9.82 4.38
CA VAL A 63 26.95 -9.15 3.08
C VAL A 63 26.91 -7.63 3.20
N ASP A 64 27.45 -6.93 2.19
CA ASP A 64 27.63 -5.46 2.18
C ASP A 64 26.95 -4.73 1.00
N TRP A 65 25.73 -5.15 0.65
CA TRP A 65 25.02 -4.71 -0.57
C TRP A 65 24.08 -3.51 -0.31
N ASP A 66 24.35 -2.35 -0.93
CA ASP A 66 23.39 -1.21 -0.95
C ASP A 66 22.26 -1.41 -1.99
N VAL A 67 22.54 -2.18 -3.05
CA VAL A 67 21.68 -2.32 -4.25
C VAL A 67 21.53 -3.80 -4.65
N HIS A 68 20.32 -4.20 -5.05
CA HIS A 68 19.98 -5.54 -5.52
C HIS A 68 20.04 -5.65 -7.05
N GLY A 69 19.98 -6.87 -7.60
CA GLY A 69 20.18 -7.15 -9.03
C GLY A 69 19.19 -6.48 -9.99
N ASN A 70 18.04 -6.01 -9.50
CA ASN A 70 17.04 -5.26 -10.27
C ASN A 70 17.20 -3.72 -10.17
N GLY A 71 18.16 -3.23 -9.38
CA GLY A 71 18.42 -1.79 -9.19
C GLY A 71 17.76 -1.15 -7.95
N ASP A 72 16.87 -1.87 -7.26
CA ASP A 72 16.31 -1.43 -5.98
C ASP A 72 17.37 -1.42 -4.87
N ARG A 73 17.13 -0.61 -3.83
CA ARG A 73 18.04 -0.47 -2.66
C ARG A 73 17.54 -1.25 -1.44
N PHE A 74 18.46 -1.90 -0.75
CA PHE A 74 18.20 -2.52 0.56
C PHE A 74 18.01 -1.47 1.67
N ASN A 75 18.85 -0.43 1.71
CA ASN A 75 18.89 0.61 2.76
C ASN A 75 19.16 0.11 4.21
N PRO A 76 20.22 -0.68 4.48
CA PRO A 76 20.63 -1.07 5.84
C PRO A 76 21.11 0.13 6.70
N ASP A 77 21.25 -0.03 8.02
CA ASP A 77 21.77 1.00 8.95
C ASP A 77 23.24 0.72 9.28
N GLY A 78 24.09 0.78 8.26
CA GLY A 78 25.52 0.47 8.35
C GLY A 78 26.14 0.21 7.00
N LYS A 79 27.08 -0.74 6.96
CA LYS A 79 27.64 -1.35 5.75
C LYS A 79 27.26 -2.83 5.62
N TYR A 80 27.11 -3.57 6.72
CA TYR A 80 26.90 -5.01 6.73
C TYR A 80 25.55 -5.43 7.32
N PHE A 81 24.95 -6.49 6.78
CA PHE A 81 23.74 -7.14 7.33
C PHE A 81 23.79 -8.65 7.09
N VAL A 82 22.86 -9.41 7.68
CA VAL A 82 22.75 -10.87 7.45
C VAL A 82 21.58 -11.22 6.52
N MET A 83 21.79 -12.13 5.57
CA MET A 83 20.77 -12.60 4.61
C MET A 83 20.90 -14.11 4.35
N GLY A 84 19.83 -14.87 4.62
CA GLY A 84 19.85 -16.34 4.69
C GLY A 84 20.24 -17.07 3.39
N ARG A 85 19.86 -16.54 2.22
CA ARG A 85 20.20 -17.22 0.94
C ARG A 85 21.69 -17.21 0.59
N GLU A 86 22.48 -16.25 1.10
CA GLU A 86 23.84 -16.00 0.57
C GLU A 86 24.90 -17.00 1.07
N ASN A 87 24.58 -17.82 2.08
CA ASN A 87 25.53 -18.82 2.58
C ASN A 87 25.49 -20.16 1.80
N ALA A 88 24.33 -20.55 1.26
CA ALA A 88 24.17 -21.83 0.52
C ALA A 88 23.16 -21.82 -0.66
N GLY A 89 22.43 -20.72 -0.92
CA GLY A 89 21.52 -20.55 -2.06
C GLY A 89 20.04 -20.33 -1.66
N GLU A 90 19.16 -20.13 -2.64
CA GLU A 90 17.72 -19.84 -2.47
C GLU A 90 16.87 -20.96 -1.83
N HIS A 91 17.47 -22.10 -1.50
CA HIS A 91 16.82 -23.20 -0.76
C HIS A 91 17.51 -23.52 0.57
N ALA A 92 18.43 -22.66 1.00
CA ALA A 92 19.15 -22.81 2.26
C ALA A 92 18.19 -22.52 3.44
N VAL A 93 18.24 -23.37 4.46
CA VAL A 93 17.40 -23.26 5.66
C VAL A 93 18.26 -23.25 6.90
N GLY A 94 17.78 -22.73 8.03
CA GLY A 94 18.51 -22.79 9.30
C GLY A 94 18.03 -21.83 10.36
N ARG A 95 18.81 -21.75 11.44
CA ARG A 95 18.51 -20.90 12.60
C ARG A 95 19.75 -20.19 13.13
N LEU A 96 19.66 -18.86 13.26
CA LEU A 96 20.71 -18.02 13.84
C LEU A 96 20.20 -17.40 15.15
N ARG A 97 20.98 -17.54 16.22
CA ARG A 97 20.63 -17.11 17.57
C ARG A 97 21.57 -16.01 18.06
N SER A 98 21.04 -14.93 18.63
CA SER A 98 21.86 -13.91 19.28
C SER A 98 22.39 -14.42 20.63
N ALA A 99 23.55 -13.90 21.05
CA ALA A 99 23.94 -13.96 22.46
C ALA A 99 22.82 -13.39 23.35
N SER A 100 22.58 -14.01 24.50
CA SER A 100 21.47 -13.60 25.36
C SER A 100 21.74 -12.28 26.08
N PHE A 101 20.72 -11.43 26.19
CA PHE A 101 20.74 -10.14 26.86
C PHE A 101 19.61 -10.03 27.90
N ARG A 102 19.44 -8.85 28.50
CA ARG A 102 18.25 -8.52 29.28
C ARG A 102 17.31 -7.65 28.44
N ALA A 103 16.04 -8.01 28.36
CA ALA A 103 15.06 -7.18 27.68
C ALA A 103 14.95 -5.81 28.36
N GLU A 104 14.78 -4.76 27.57
CA GLU A 104 14.39 -3.44 28.06
C GLU A 104 12.92 -3.14 27.72
N LYS A 105 12.48 -1.89 27.85
CA LYS A 105 11.10 -1.51 27.51
C LYS A 105 10.78 -1.55 26.01
N HIS A 106 11.78 -1.39 25.16
CA HIS A 106 11.60 -1.48 23.72
C HIS A 106 12.77 -2.21 23.06
N MET A 107 12.49 -2.77 21.90
CA MET A 107 13.44 -3.36 20.97
C MET A 107 13.10 -2.92 19.54
N SER A 108 14.10 -2.77 18.68
CA SER A 108 13.87 -2.55 17.24
C SER A 108 14.90 -3.26 16.41
N PHE A 109 14.56 -3.59 15.18
CA PHE A 109 15.48 -4.15 14.20
C PHE A 109 14.99 -3.80 12.79
N LEU A 110 15.89 -3.94 11.81
CA LEU A 110 15.53 -3.93 10.40
C LEU A 110 15.25 -5.37 9.95
N ILE A 111 14.22 -5.54 9.12
CA ILE A 111 13.87 -6.81 8.48
C ILE A 111 13.58 -6.58 6.99
N SER A 112 13.94 -7.55 6.15
CA SER A 112 13.46 -7.67 4.77
C SER A 112 13.46 -9.13 4.33
N GLY A 113 13.03 -9.39 3.08
CA GLY A 113 12.78 -10.74 2.58
C GLY A 113 11.31 -11.17 2.73
N GLY A 114 11.11 -12.48 2.79
CA GLY A 114 9.80 -13.09 2.62
C GLY A 114 8.78 -12.81 3.73
N TYR A 115 7.51 -12.80 3.34
CA TYR A 115 6.36 -12.88 4.23
C TYR A 115 5.92 -14.35 4.36
N ASP A 116 6.37 -15.00 5.43
CA ASP A 116 5.86 -16.28 5.90
C ASP A 116 5.90 -16.30 7.43
N PRO A 117 4.77 -16.01 8.11
CA PRO A 117 4.73 -15.94 9.58
C PRO A 117 5.14 -17.22 10.32
N GLU A 118 5.16 -18.39 9.67
CA GLU A 118 5.47 -19.67 10.31
C GLU A 118 6.85 -20.23 9.94
N ARG A 119 7.42 -19.87 8.79
CA ARG A 119 8.72 -20.37 8.30
C ARG A 119 9.83 -19.32 8.16
N LEU A 120 9.48 -18.03 8.04
CA LEU A 120 10.44 -16.92 7.84
C LEU A 120 10.20 -15.83 8.89
N PHE A 121 10.86 -15.90 10.05
CA PHE A 121 10.62 -14.91 11.10
C PHE A 121 11.83 -14.55 11.97
N VAL A 122 11.81 -13.31 12.46
CA VAL A 122 12.54 -12.86 13.64
C VAL A 122 11.67 -13.11 14.86
N ALA A 123 12.21 -13.71 15.92
CA ALA A 123 11.52 -13.91 17.20
C ALA A 123 12.30 -13.38 18.40
N LEU A 124 11.60 -12.80 19.37
CA LEU A 124 12.09 -12.61 20.73
C LEU A 124 11.80 -13.89 21.53
N VAL A 125 12.82 -14.46 22.17
CA VAL A 125 12.70 -15.74 22.88
C VAL A 125 13.22 -15.63 24.32
N ARG A 126 12.48 -16.17 25.29
CA ARG A 126 12.90 -16.18 26.70
C ARG A 126 13.96 -17.26 26.94
N ALA A 127 15.08 -16.89 27.56
CA ALA A 127 16.25 -17.74 27.72
C ALA A 127 16.21 -18.71 28.92
N SER A 128 15.02 -19.02 29.46
CA SER A 128 14.82 -19.94 30.60
C SER A 128 13.99 -21.18 30.26
N ASP A 129 13.15 -21.08 29.22
CA ASP A 129 12.18 -22.08 28.75
C ASP A 129 12.12 -22.14 27.21
N ASP A 130 12.94 -21.33 26.52
CA ASP A 130 12.97 -21.11 25.07
C ASP A 130 11.59 -20.77 24.45
N ALA A 131 10.71 -20.14 25.24
CA ALA A 131 9.39 -19.69 24.81
C ALA A 131 9.49 -18.45 23.89
N VAL A 132 8.88 -18.52 22.71
CA VAL A 132 8.69 -17.36 21.81
C VAL A 132 7.72 -16.37 22.45
N LEU A 133 8.12 -15.10 22.48
CA LEU A 133 7.38 -14.01 23.13
C LEU A 133 6.72 -13.06 22.11
N LEU A 134 7.43 -12.81 21.00
CA LEU A 134 6.99 -12.02 19.85
C LEU A 134 7.61 -12.64 18.59
N LYS A 135 6.92 -12.59 17.45
CA LYS A 135 7.48 -12.92 16.13
C LYS A 135 7.08 -11.87 15.08
N GLN A 136 7.92 -11.69 14.07
CA GLN A 136 7.65 -10.83 12.91
C GLN A 136 8.30 -11.43 11.65
N THR A 137 7.57 -11.40 10.54
CA THR A 137 8.05 -11.79 9.20
C THR A 137 8.30 -10.56 8.32
N GLY A 138 8.87 -10.75 7.13
CA GLY A 138 9.17 -9.70 6.16
C GLY A 138 7.93 -9.10 5.48
N SER A 139 8.03 -8.82 4.18
CA SER A 139 6.93 -8.18 3.42
C SER A 139 6.91 -8.52 1.92
N ASN A 140 7.71 -9.50 1.48
CA ASN A 140 8.06 -9.73 0.08
C ASN A 140 8.60 -8.44 -0.57
N ASP A 141 9.54 -7.81 0.14
CA ASP A 141 10.33 -6.65 -0.30
C ASP A 141 11.78 -6.84 0.17
N ILE A 142 12.75 -6.38 -0.60
CA ILE A 142 14.16 -6.35 -0.22
C ILE A 142 14.50 -5.15 0.69
N ALA A 143 13.67 -4.10 0.64
CA ALA A 143 13.93 -2.85 1.34
C ALA A 143 13.70 -3.04 2.85
N PHE A 144 14.71 -2.68 3.64
CA PHE A 144 14.66 -2.85 5.09
C PHE A 144 13.63 -1.91 5.74
N VAL A 145 12.58 -2.51 6.30
CA VAL A 145 11.61 -1.82 7.17
C VAL A 145 12.02 -1.96 8.63
N ARG A 146 11.84 -0.91 9.44
CA ARG A 146 12.14 -0.99 10.87
C ARG A 146 10.93 -1.45 11.66
N ILE A 147 11.11 -2.59 12.32
CA ILE A 147 10.18 -3.13 13.29
C ILE A 147 10.50 -2.52 14.66
N VAL A 148 9.48 -2.17 15.43
CA VAL A 148 9.62 -1.67 16.81
C VAL A 148 8.64 -2.40 17.71
N TRP A 149 9.15 -3.02 18.76
CA TRP A 149 8.40 -3.76 19.78
C TRP A 149 8.48 -3.03 21.13
N ASP A 150 7.35 -2.75 21.76
CA ASP A 150 7.28 -2.62 23.22
C ASP A 150 7.48 -4.02 23.82
N THR A 151 8.55 -4.18 24.58
CA THR A 151 8.98 -5.41 25.25
C THR A 151 8.89 -5.28 26.78
N SER A 152 8.20 -4.25 27.28
CA SER A 152 8.17 -3.86 28.69
C SER A 152 7.58 -4.92 29.63
N ALA A 153 6.72 -5.80 29.13
CA ALA A 153 6.18 -6.96 29.86
C ALA A 153 7.29 -7.90 30.39
N TRP A 154 8.43 -7.97 29.70
CA TRP A 154 9.56 -8.85 30.02
C TRP A 154 10.80 -8.07 30.49
N ALA A 155 10.68 -6.76 30.78
CA ALA A 155 11.83 -5.90 31.07
C ALA A 155 12.67 -6.42 32.25
N GLY A 156 13.93 -6.74 31.97
CA GLY A 156 14.88 -7.34 32.91
C GLY A 156 15.00 -8.86 32.83
N GLU A 157 14.05 -9.57 32.21
CA GLU A 157 14.17 -11.00 31.90
C GLU A 157 15.35 -11.26 30.96
N LYS A 158 15.91 -12.47 31.02
CA LYS A 158 16.98 -12.90 30.10
C LYS A 158 16.33 -13.43 28.82
N VAL A 159 16.69 -12.83 27.69
CA VAL A 159 16.11 -13.12 26.36
C VAL A 159 17.20 -13.27 25.30
N TYR A 160 16.83 -13.73 24.12
CA TYR A 160 17.66 -13.69 22.91
C TYR A 160 16.79 -13.44 21.67
N VAL A 161 17.41 -13.05 20.56
CA VAL A 161 16.76 -13.00 19.24
C VAL A 161 17.07 -14.28 18.47
N LEU A 162 16.07 -14.82 17.80
CA LEU A 162 16.17 -15.95 16.88
C LEU A 162 15.78 -15.47 15.48
N LEU A 163 16.64 -15.71 14.49
CA LEU A 163 16.24 -15.74 13.09
C LEU A 163 15.89 -17.19 12.76
N HIS A 164 14.69 -17.41 12.23
CA HIS A 164 14.24 -18.70 11.74
C HIS A 164 14.00 -18.64 10.24
N ASP A 165 14.66 -19.54 9.53
CA ASP A 165 14.45 -19.78 8.12
C ASP A 165 14.19 -21.28 7.88
N SER A 166 12.99 -21.63 7.45
CA SER A 166 12.62 -22.99 7.06
C SER A 166 11.80 -23.05 5.76
N SER A 167 11.88 -21.99 4.95
CA SER A 167 11.29 -21.99 3.62
C SER A 167 12.25 -22.63 2.61
N THR A 168 11.70 -23.29 1.60
CA THR A 168 12.45 -23.75 0.43
C THR A 168 11.88 -23.17 -0.87
N ALA A 169 11.04 -22.14 -0.77
CA ALA A 169 10.46 -21.44 -1.91
C ALA A 169 11.56 -20.72 -2.72
N GLY A 170 11.56 -20.87 -4.05
CA GLY A 170 12.59 -20.26 -4.91
C GLY A 170 12.52 -18.73 -4.96
N ASP A 171 11.33 -18.16 -4.85
CA ASP A 171 11.10 -16.72 -4.68
C ASP A 171 10.72 -16.43 -3.22
N TRP A 172 11.33 -15.38 -2.65
CA TRP A 172 11.12 -14.91 -1.28
C TRP A 172 11.32 -15.94 -0.16
N GLY A 173 11.85 -17.13 -0.43
CA GLY A 173 12.12 -18.18 0.56
C GLY A 173 13.30 -17.91 1.50
N HIS A 174 13.58 -16.65 1.82
CA HIS A 174 14.69 -16.25 2.68
C HIS A 174 14.35 -15.03 3.55
N ILE A 175 15.03 -14.91 4.69
CA ILE A 175 14.97 -13.72 5.58
C ILE A 175 16.30 -12.94 5.61
N ALA A 176 16.20 -11.61 5.73
CA ALA A 176 17.33 -10.71 5.98
C ALA A 176 17.08 -9.82 7.22
N PHE A 177 18.15 -9.48 7.94
CA PHE A 177 18.06 -8.83 9.26
C PHE A 177 19.26 -7.91 9.53
N ASP A 178 19.01 -6.77 10.18
CA ASP A 178 20.04 -5.78 10.54
C ASP A 178 19.67 -4.96 11.81
N ASP A 179 20.67 -4.32 12.42
CA ASP A 179 20.60 -3.27 13.42
C ASP A 179 19.60 -3.51 14.58
N LEU A 180 19.89 -4.55 15.36
CA LEU A 180 19.19 -4.80 16.61
C LEU A 180 19.53 -3.71 17.66
N ARG A 181 18.54 -2.91 18.05
CA ARG A 181 18.64 -1.89 19.10
C ARG A 181 17.71 -2.22 20.27
N ILE A 182 18.13 -1.84 21.48
CA ILE A 182 17.35 -2.02 22.71
C ILE A 182 17.18 -0.70 23.48
N GLY A 183 16.19 -0.67 24.37
CA GLY A 183 16.04 0.38 25.37
C GLY A 183 15.61 1.73 24.80
N ARG A 184 16.46 2.74 24.93
CA ARG A 184 16.20 4.10 24.41
C ARG A 184 16.54 4.26 22.94
N ASP A 185 17.49 3.47 22.44
CA ASP A 185 18.01 3.60 21.08
C ASP A 185 17.15 2.82 20.08
N ALA A 186 16.41 1.82 20.55
CA ALA A 186 15.33 1.15 19.80
C ALA A 186 14.27 2.11 19.22
N LEU A 187 14.01 3.23 19.89
CA LEU A 187 13.02 4.20 19.43
C LEU A 187 13.60 5.26 18.48
N ARG A 188 14.93 5.30 18.26
CA ARG A 188 15.60 6.52 17.80
C ARG A 188 16.60 6.32 16.67
N GLN A 189 16.71 7.35 15.82
CA GLN A 189 17.88 7.57 15.00
C GLN A 189 18.63 8.83 15.47
N GLY A 190 19.90 8.94 15.08
CA GLY A 190 20.71 10.13 15.32
C GLY A 190 20.05 11.42 14.80
N LYS A 191 20.48 12.57 15.35
CA LYS A 191 19.87 13.91 15.15
C LYS A 191 18.51 14.11 15.86
N GLY A 192 18.03 13.14 16.65
CA GLY A 192 16.86 13.31 17.50
C GLY A 192 15.53 12.95 16.84
N MET A 193 15.56 12.05 15.85
CA MET A 193 14.38 11.49 15.19
C MET A 193 13.88 10.26 15.97
N THR A 194 12.57 10.06 16.03
CA THR A 194 11.90 8.93 16.70
C THR A 194 11.13 8.10 15.67
N PHE A 195 11.38 6.79 15.59
CA PHE A 195 10.72 5.95 14.59
C PHE A 195 9.20 5.84 14.81
N ASN A 196 8.47 5.67 13.70
CA ASN A 196 7.11 5.11 13.73
C ASN A 196 7.18 3.64 14.19
N VAL A 197 6.10 3.16 14.81
CA VAL A 197 6.03 1.80 15.37
C VAL A 197 5.38 0.89 14.33
N ILE A 198 6.09 -0.14 13.89
CA ILE A 198 5.67 -1.08 12.85
C ILE A 198 5.96 -2.50 13.37
N GLY A 199 5.10 -3.45 13.03
CA GLY A 199 5.31 -4.89 13.21
C GLY A 199 5.32 -5.38 14.65
N GLN A 200 4.55 -4.77 15.55
CA GLN A 200 4.36 -5.32 16.90
C GLN A 200 3.36 -6.48 16.93
N ALA A 201 3.67 -7.53 16.15
CA ALA A 201 2.99 -8.82 16.12
C ALA A 201 1.48 -8.78 15.77
N ASN A 202 1.17 -8.31 14.55
CA ASN A 202 -0.08 -8.58 13.81
C ASN A 202 -1.41 -8.04 14.37
N GLN A 203 -1.40 -6.83 14.96
CA GLN A 203 -2.60 -6.09 15.44
C GLN A 203 -3.33 -6.78 16.61
N PRO A 204 -4.23 -6.07 17.31
CA PRO A 204 -5.24 -6.72 18.16
C PRO A 204 -6.17 -7.64 17.36
N GLU A 205 -6.77 -8.63 18.03
CA GLU A 205 -7.86 -9.42 17.44
C GLU A 205 -9.08 -8.52 17.13
N ALA A 206 -9.74 -8.76 16.00
CA ALA A 206 -10.97 -8.04 15.65
C ALA A 206 -12.06 -8.26 16.73
N GLY A 207 -12.63 -7.17 17.24
CA GLY A 207 -13.58 -7.19 18.36
C GLY A 207 -12.96 -6.98 19.75
N SER A 208 -11.64 -6.80 19.86
CA SER A 208 -10.98 -6.42 21.12
C SER A 208 -11.18 -4.94 21.54
N GLY A 209 -11.79 -4.13 20.68
CA GLY A 209 -12.16 -2.74 20.91
C GLY A 209 -13.09 -2.22 19.81
N ASP A 210 -13.49 -0.96 19.88
CA ASP A 210 -14.18 -0.27 18.79
C ASP A 210 -13.24 0.06 17.62
N ALA A 211 -13.79 0.24 16.40
CA ALA A 211 -13.01 0.47 15.18
C ALA A 211 -12.07 1.67 15.30
N CYS A 212 -12.52 2.78 15.89
CA CYS A 212 -11.71 3.96 16.18
C CYS A 212 -10.45 3.58 16.99
N SER A 213 -10.62 2.87 18.10
CA SER A 213 -9.53 2.43 18.97
C SER A 213 -8.63 1.36 18.35
N LEU A 214 -9.07 0.64 17.31
CA LEU A 214 -8.24 -0.33 16.58
C LEU A 214 -7.44 0.35 15.47
N TYR A 215 -8.10 1.13 14.61
CA TYR A 215 -7.51 1.82 13.46
C TYR A 215 -6.55 2.97 13.83
N THR A 216 -6.61 3.48 15.06
CA THR A 216 -5.68 4.52 15.56
C THR A 216 -4.36 3.97 16.12
N GLN A 217 -4.26 2.67 16.42
CA GLN A 217 -3.04 2.08 17.00
C GLN A 217 -1.88 2.02 15.99
N ASP A 218 -2.19 1.77 14.72
CA ASP A 218 -1.21 1.77 13.64
C ASP A 218 -0.82 3.22 13.27
N PRO A 219 0.44 3.65 13.43
CA PRO A 219 0.87 5.02 13.17
C PRO A 219 1.10 5.31 11.68
N LEU A 220 1.01 4.30 10.80
CA LEU A 220 1.00 4.48 9.35
C LEU A 220 -0.42 4.45 8.78
N ARG A 221 -1.36 3.70 9.38
CA ARG A 221 -2.71 3.54 8.81
C ARG A 221 -3.45 4.87 8.60
N PRO A 222 -3.97 5.16 7.39
CA PRO A 222 -4.86 6.28 7.12
C PRO A 222 -6.07 6.33 8.05
N GLN A 223 -6.60 7.52 8.30
CA GLN A 223 -7.70 7.77 9.21
C GLN A 223 -8.98 8.21 8.49
N TYR A 224 -8.89 8.73 7.27
CA TYR A 224 -10.03 9.10 6.43
C TYR A 224 -9.97 8.57 4.98
N HIS A 225 -9.07 7.63 4.72
CA HIS A 225 -9.06 6.78 3.53
C HIS A 225 -9.40 5.34 3.95
N TYR A 226 -10.26 4.65 3.20
CA TYR A 226 -10.71 3.30 3.59
C TYR A 226 -9.60 2.26 3.42
N THR A 227 -9.41 1.40 4.43
CA THR A 227 -8.42 0.31 4.47
C THR A 227 -9.03 -0.91 5.17
N PRO A 228 -8.67 -2.15 4.80
CA PRO A 228 -9.16 -3.34 5.47
C PRO A 228 -8.47 -3.48 6.82
N TYR A 229 -9.17 -3.96 7.86
CA TYR A 229 -8.52 -4.10 9.17
C TYR A 229 -7.33 -5.07 9.11
N GLN A 230 -7.52 -6.22 8.46
CA GLN A 230 -6.48 -7.18 8.10
C GLN A 230 -6.75 -7.73 6.70
N GLY A 231 -5.70 -8.22 6.03
CA GLY A 231 -5.78 -8.74 4.66
C GLY A 231 -5.46 -7.70 3.58
N TRP A 232 -5.84 -8.01 2.35
CA TRP A 232 -5.57 -7.22 1.14
C TRP A 232 -6.85 -6.65 0.54
N ILE A 233 -6.84 -5.39 0.09
CA ILE A 233 -7.77 -4.90 -0.94
C ILE A 233 -7.07 -4.36 -2.18
N ASN A 234 -7.72 -4.52 -3.33
CA ASN A 234 -7.43 -3.72 -4.52
C ASN A 234 -8.66 -2.89 -4.91
N ASP A 235 -9.34 -3.29 -5.97
CA ASP A 235 -10.30 -2.45 -6.67
C ASP A 235 -11.49 -2.08 -5.77
N PRO A 236 -11.95 -0.82 -5.75
CA PRO A 236 -13.29 -0.52 -5.30
C PRO A 236 -14.29 -1.23 -6.24
N ALA A 237 -15.41 -1.67 -5.69
CA ALA A 237 -16.44 -2.41 -6.39
C ALA A 237 -17.83 -1.97 -5.93
N GLY A 238 -18.87 -2.28 -6.71
CA GLY A 238 -20.27 -2.16 -6.26
C GLY A 238 -20.73 -0.77 -5.80
N LEU A 239 -20.06 0.31 -6.21
CA LEU A 239 -20.38 1.66 -5.70
C LEU A 239 -21.81 2.08 -6.08
N ALA A 240 -22.58 2.51 -5.08
CA ALA A 240 -23.93 3.04 -5.23
C ALA A 240 -24.30 3.97 -4.07
N GLN A 241 -25.34 4.79 -4.25
CA GLN A 241 -26.15 5.27 -3.14
C GLN A 241 -27.53 4.60 -3.20
N TRP A 242 -28.01 4.12 -2.05
CA TRP A 242 -29.30 3.43 -1.94
C TRP A 242 -29.90 3.68 -0.54
N LYS A 243 -31.19 4.01 -0.50
CA LYS A 243 -31.95 4.26 0.74
C LYS A 243 -31.24 5.26 1.69
N GLY A 244 -30.63 6.31 1.11
CA GLY A 244 -29.90 7.34 1.83
C GLY A 244 -28.49 6.98 2.29
N LYS A 245 -27.94 5.81 1.90
CA LYS A 245 -26.57 5.38 2.24
C LYS A 245 -25.72 5.16 1.01
N HIS A 246 -24.46 5.56 1.09
CA HIS A 246 -23.42 5.20 0.14
C HIS A 246 -22.87 3.81 0.51
N HIS A 247 -22.75 2.92 -0.47
CA HIS A 247 -22.14 1.60 -0.31
C HIS A 247 -20.79 1.57 -1.02
N LEU A 248 -19.77 1.07 -0.32
CA LEU A 248 -18.42 0.83 -0.84
C LEU A 248 -18.14 -0.66 -0.68
N PHE A 249 -17.93 -1.37 -1.78
CA PHE A 249 -17.35 -2.71 -1.75
C PHE A 249 -15.90 -2.64 -2.24
N SER A 250 -15.12 -3.68 -1.99
CA SER A 250 -13.78 -3.80 -2.57
C SER A 250 -13.41 -5.26 -2.78
N GLN A 251 -12.69 -5.55 -3.85
CA GLN A 251 -11.98 -6.83 -3.99
C GLN A 251 -11.08 -7.04 -2.76
N TYR A 252 -11.21 -8.19 -2.11
CA TYR A 252 -10.70 -8.44 -0.76
C TYR A 252 -10.14 -9.86 -0.61
N TYR A 253 -9.06 -10.02 0.16
CA TYR A 253 -8.62 -11.32 0.69
C TYR A 253 -8.32 -11.18 2.18
N PRO A 254 -9.04 -11.88 3.08
CA PRO A 254 -8.87 -11.73 4.53
C PRO A 254 -7.56 -12.32 5.06
N ASP A 255 -7.13 -13.46 4.52
CA ASP A 255 -6.12 -14.32 5.17
C ASP A 255 -4.66 -13.86 4.97
N SER A 256 -4.41 -12.87 4.10
CA SER A 256 -3.06 -12.40 3.79
C SER A 256 -3.05 -10.95 3.24
N PRO A 257 -2.03 -10.12 3.52
CA PRO A 257 -1.88 -8.78 2.94
C PRO A 257 -1.29 -8.82 1.51
N PHE A 258 -1.74 -9.79 0.72
CA PHE A 258 -1.43 -10.06 -0.67
C PHE A 258 -2.70 -10.44 -1.42
N TRP A 259 -2.68 -10.34 -2.75
CA TRP A 259 -3.76 -10.88 -3.58
C TRP A 259 -3.88 -12.41 -3.41
N GLY A 260 -5.09 -12.95 -3.63
CA GLY A 260 -5.45 -14.36 -3.47
C GLY A 260 -6.93 -14.58 -3.82
N PRO A 261 -7.58 -15.68 -3.39
CA PRO A 261 -9.00 -15.95 -3.67
C PRO A 261 -9.94 -14.81 -3.27
N MET A 262 -10.47 -14.12 -4.28
CA MET A 262 -11.15 -12.83 -4.08
C MET A 262 -12.56 -12.94 -3.49
N HIS A 263 -12.75 -12.19 -2.42
CA HIS A 263 -14.01 -11.86 -1.75
C HIS A 263 -14.41 -10.41 -2.10
N TRP A 264 -15.61 -9.96 -1.73
CA TRP A 264 -15.93 -8.53 -1.65
C TRP A 264 -16.12 -8.09 -0.20
N ALA A 265 -15.19 -7.29 0.32
CA ALA A 265 -15.39 -6.53 1.55
C ALA A 265 -16.52 -5.50 1.35
N HIS A 266 -17.18 -5.08 2.42
CA HIS A 266 -18.28 -4.11 2.36
C HIS A 266 -18.22 -3.10 3.50
N ALA A 267 -18.48 -1.84 3.18
CA ALA A 267 -18.73 -0.76 4.12
C ALA A 267 -19.90 0.13 3.63
N GLU A 268 -20.55 0.82 4.57
CA GLU A 268 -21.57 1.84 4.28
C GLU A 268 -21.23 3.18 4.92
N SER A 269 -21.76 4.26 4.36
CA SER A 269 -21.61 5.63 4.88
C SER A 269 -22.85 6.48 4.61
N THR A 270 -23.15 7.47 5.44
CA THR A 270 -24.21 8.46 5.19
C THR A 270 -23.72 9.75 4.53
N ASP A 271 -22.40 9.89 4.34
CA ASP A 271 -21.77 11.09 3.76
C ASP A 271 -20.60 10.79 2.81
N ALA A 272 -20.36 9.50 2.52
CA ALA A 272 -19.23 8.98 1.75
C ALA A 272 -17.83 9.35 2.32
N VAL A 273 -17.77 9.66 3.62
CA VAL A 273 -16.54 9.99 4.37
C VAL A 273 -16.38 9.06 5.57
N HIS A 274 -17.39 8.98 6.45
CA HIS A 274 -17.37 8.10 7.63
C HIS A 274 -17.86 6.72 7.22
N TRP A 275 -16.91 5.81 6.97
CA TRP A 275 -17.19 4.44 6.51
C TRP A 275 -17.29 3.47 7.68
N ARG A 276 -18.42 2.78 7.77
CA ARG A 276 -18.68 1.71 8.74
C ARG A 276 -18.56 0.37 8.03
N GLU A 277 -17.60 -0.45 8.45
CA GLU A 277 -17.48 -1.84 7.99
C GLU A 277 -18.77 -2.64 8.26
N LEU A 278 -19.06 -3.55 7.34
CA LEU A 278 -20.16 -4.51 7.38
C LEU A 278 -19.60 -5.92 7.10
N PRO A 279 -20.40 -7.00 7.29
CA PRO A 279 -19.97 -8.34 6.90
C PRO A 279 -19.54 -8.40 5.44
N VAL A 280 -18.57 -9.28 5.14
CA VAL A 280 -18.14 -9.57 3.76
C VAL A 280 -19.36 -9.96 2.92
N ALA A 281 -19.60 -9.23 1.83
CA ALA A 281 -20.83 -9.34 1.05
C ALA A 281 -20.82 -10.54 0.10
N LEU A 282 -19.66 -10.84 -0.49
CA LEU A 282 -19.46 -11.96 -1.40
C LEU A 282 -18.22 -12.75 -1.00
N TYR A 283 -18.36 -14.07 -0.90
CA TYR A 283 -17.29 -15.02 -0.63
C TYR A 283 -17.02 -15.85 -1.89
N PRO A 284 -15.76 -16.21 -2.21
CA PRO A 284 -15.46 -17.17 -3.26
C PRO A 284 -16.06 -18.53 -2.89
N LYS A 285 -16.20 -19.39 -3.90
CA LYS A 285 -16.74 -20.74 -3.72
C LYS A 285 -15.81 -21.59 -2.86
N GLU A 286 -16.31 -22.18 -1.77
CA GLU A 286 -15.51 -23.09 -0.95
C GLU A 286 -14.98 -24.26 -1.80
N THR A 287 -13.66 -24.44 -1.76
CA THR A 287 -12.92 -25.44 -2.54
C THR A 287 -11.98 -26.23 -1.63
N SER A 288 -11.84 -27.53 -1.91
CA SER A 288 -10.89 -28.40 -1.19
C SER A 288 -9.61 -28.64 -2.00
N VAL A 289 -9.40 -27.90 -3.10
CA VAL A 289 -8.22 -28.01 -3.94
C VAL A 289 -7.20 -26.96 -3.50
N ALA A 290 -6.02 -27.41 -3.09
CA ALA A 290 -4.94 -26.51 -2.69
C ALA A 290 -4.34 -25.82 -3.92
N GLY A 291 -4.27 -24.48 -3.90
CA GLY A 291 -3.80 -23.67 -5.03
C GLY A 291 -4.89 -23.23 -6.01
N ASP A 292 -6.16 -23.41 -5.67
CA ASP A 292 -7.30 -22.89 -6.45
C ASP A 292 -7.46 -21.38 -6.22
N GLU A 293 -7.08 -20.56 -7.20
CA GLU A 293 -7.13 -19.09 -7.14
C GLU A 293 -8.46 -18.49 -7.67
N SER A 294 -9.49 -19.33 -7.87
CA SER A 294 -10.84 -18.90 -8.27
C SER A 294 -11.43 -17.90 -7.27
N GLY A 295 -12.21 -16.91 -7.76
CA GLY A 295 -12.79 -15.90 -6.88
C GLY A 295 -13.65 -14.83 -7.57
N ARG A 296 -14.18 -13.91 -6.76
CA ARG A 296 -15.13 -12.88 -7.19
C ARG A 296 -14.44 -11.57 -7.47
N PHE A 297 -14.18 -11.37 -8.76
CA PHE A 297 -13.48 -10.22 -9.31
C PHE A 297 -14.39 -8.98 -9.34
N THR A 298 -13.87 -7.87 -9.85
CA THR A 298 -14.53 -6.56 -9.79
C THR A 298 -15.87 -6.55 -10.52
N GLY A 299 -16.69 -5.56 -10.15
CA GLY A 299 -18.03 -5.37 -10.68
C GLY A 299 -18.66 -4.10 -10.12
N SER A 300 -19.94 -3.95 -10.42
CA SER A 300 -20.72 -2.74 -10.12
C SER A 300 -22.02 -3.08 -9.40
N ALA A 301 -22.72 -2.04 -8.96
CA ALA A 301 -24.04 -2.18 -8.36
C ALA A 301 -25.12 -1.50 -9.21
N MET A 302 -26.31 -2.05 -9.13
CA MET A 302 -27.54 -1.60 -9.80
C MET A 302 -28.66 -1.51 -8.77
N VAL A 303 -29.36 -0.38 -8.72
CA VAL A 303 -30.58 -0.22 -7.93
C VAL A 303 -31.77 -0.45 -8.84
N HIS A 304 -32.59 -1.45 -8.53
CA HIS A 304 -33.74 -1.87 -9.32
C HIS A 304 -34.80 -2.48 -8.39
N ASP A 305 -36.10 -2.28 -8.66
CA ASP A 305 -37.23 -2.81 -7.87
C ASP A 305 -37.10 -2.75 -6.32
N ASP A 306 -36.58 -1.62 -5.81
CA ASP A 306 -36.26 -1.36 -4.39
C ASP A 306 -35.25 -2.34 -3.74
N GLN A 307 -34.45 -3.01 -4.57
CA GLN A 307 -33.31 -3.85 -4.19
C GLN A 307 -31.97 -3.24 -4.63
N LEU A 308 -30.89 -3.76 -4.06
CA LEU A 308 -29.51 -3.49 -4.45
C LEU A 308 -28.92 -4.77 -5.04
N HIS A 309 -28.61 -4.77 -6.34
CA HIS A 309 -27.99 -5.89 -7.03
C HIS A 309 -26.50 -5.60 -7.25
N LEU A 310 -25.65 -6.58 -6.99
CA LEU A 310 -24.24 -6.58 -7.35
C LEU A 310 -24.09 -7.42 -8.63
N VAL A 311 -23.49 -6.85 -9.65
CA VAL A 311 -23.20 -7.51 -10.93
C VAL A 311 -21.69 -7.58 -11.06
N PHE A 312 -21.12 -8.79 -11.06
CA PHE A 312 -19.69 -9.03 -10.82
C PHE A 312 -19.14 -10.15 -11.71
N THR A 313 -17.81 -10.24 -11.82
CA THR A 313 -17.17 -11.37 -12.49
C THR A 313 -16.88 -12.50 -11.50
N GLU A 314 -17.42 -13.69 -11.74
CA GLU A 314 -16.89 -14.92 -11.13
C GLU A 314 -15.75 -15.42 -12.04
N PHE A 315 -14.52 -15.42 -11.50
CA PHE A 315 -13.34 -16.00 -12.13
C PHE A 315 -13.16 -17.44 -11.63
N THR A 316 -13.03 -18.37 -12.57
CA THR A 316 -12.68 -19.77 -12.30
C THR A 316 -11.32 -20.08 -12.92
N ASP A 317 -10.39 -20.60 -12.12
CA ASP A 317 -9.06 -21.00 -12.57
C ASP A 317 -9.14 -22.18 -13.58
N PRO A 318 -8.73 -22.00 -14.85
CA PRO A 318 -8.79 -23.05 -15.87
C PRO A 318 -7.68 -24.12 -15.74
N GLU A 319 -6.63 -23.89 -14.94
CA GLU A 319 -5.61 -24.91 -14.65
C GLU A 319 -6.14 -25.94 -13.63
N VAL A 320 -6.88 -25.48 -12.62
CA VAL A 320 -7.56 -26.33 -11.64
C VAL A 320 -8.88 -26.91 -12.17
N TRP A 321 -9.67 -26.11 -12.88
CA TRP A 321 -11.00 -26.48 -13.40
C TRP A 321 -11.03 -26.49 -14.94
N PRO A 322 -10.33 -27.44 -15.60
CA PRO A 322 -10.32 -27.51 -17.05
C PRO A 322 -11.74 -27.68 -17.61
N ASN A 323 -12.02 -26.97 -18.71
CA ASN A 323 -13.33 -26.80 -19.36
C ASN A 323 -14.34 -25.88 -18.62
N ALA A 324 -13.95 -25.20 -17.54
CA ALA A 324 -14.75 -24.09 -17.01
C ALA A 324 -14.66 -22.85 -17.93
N THR A 325 -15.71 -22.02 -17.95
CA THR A 325 -15.64 -20.66 -18.52
C THR A 325 -14.82 -19.80 -17.56
N ARG A 326 -13.67 -19.30 -18.02
CA ARG A 326 -12.66 -18.61 -17.18
C ARG A 326 -13.23 -17.40 -16.43
N GLU A 327 -13.92 -16.51 -17.13
CA GLU A 327 -14.51 -15.28 -16.59
C GLU A 327 -15.98 -15.21 -17.04
N THR A 328 -16.91 -15.16 -16.09
CA THR A 328 -18.37 -15.09 -16.33
C THR A 328 -19.00 -13.95 -15.53
N ILE A 329 -20.20 -13.51 -15.90
CA ILE A 329 -20.92 -12.45 -15.18
C ILE A 329 -22.02 -13.08 -14.33
N GLU A 330 -21.99 -12.79 -13.04
CA GLU A 330 -22.92 -13.26 -12.01
C GLU A 330 -23.65 -12.09 -11.33
N VAL A 331 -24.81 -12.40 -10.76
CA VAL A 331 -25.61 -11.45 -9.96
C VAL A 331 -25.79 -11.96 -8.53
N ALA A 332 -25.68 -11.05 -7.57
CA ALA A 332 -26.17 -11.23 -6.21
C ALA A 332 -27.13 -10.09 -5.84
N SER A 333 -28.18 -10.36 -5.07
CA SER A 333 -29.25 -9.40 -4.77
C SER A 333 -29.46 -9.23 -3.26
N SER A 334 -29.76 -8.00 -2.82
CA SER A 334 -30.08 -7.69 -1.44
C SER A 334 -31.30 -6.80 -1.29
N SER A 335 -32.15 -7.13 -0.29
CA SER A 335 -33.30 -6.33 0.12
C SER A 335 -33.06 -5.49 1.38
N ASP A 336 -31.96 -5.72 2.11
CA ASP A 336 -31.55 -4.94 3.30
C ASP A 336 -30.22 -4.18 3.12
N GLY A 337 -29.49 -4.45 2.04
CA GLY A 337 -28.21 -3.84 1.69
C GLY A 337 -27.00 -4.45 2.41
N VAL A 338 -27.18 -5.54 3.16
CA VAL A 338 -26.15 -6.19 3.99
C VAL A 338 -25.97 -7.67 3.61
N HIS A 339 -27.07 -8.39 3.40
CA HIS A 339 -27.04 -9.80 3.01
C HIS A 339 -27.31 -9.93 1.50
N PHE A 340 -26.41 -10.59 0.77
CA PHE A 340 -26.47 -10.72 -0.68
C PHE A 340 -26.65 -12.19 -1.09
N GLU A 341 -27.80 -12.52 -1.66
CA GLU A 341 -28.10 -13.87 -2.17
C GLU A 341 -27.72 -13.97 -3.65
N LEU A 342 -26.96 -14.99 -4.04
CA LEU A 342 -26.68 -15.28 -5.44
C LEU A 342 -27.97 -15.58 -6.21
N TYR A 343 -28.05 -15.09 -7.44
CA TYR A 343 -29.14 -15.45 -8.34
C TYR A 343 -29.06 -16.95 -8.71
N PRO A 344 -30.10 -17.78 -8.45
CA PRO A 344 -30.00 -19.24 -8.60
C PRO A 344 -29.74 -19.78 -10.02
N ASN A 345 -29.85 -18.93 -11.06
CA ASN A 345 -29.55 -19.29 -12.45
C ASN A 345 -28.28 -18.59 -12.98
N ASN A 346 -27.36 -18.18 -12.11
CA ASN A 346 -26.04 -17.69 -12.52
C ASN A 346 -25.26 -18.76 -13.34
N PRO A 347 -24.37 -18.35 -14.26
CA PRO A 347 -24.07 -16.96 -14.63
C PRO A 347 -25.13 -16.35 -15.57
N VAL A 348 -25.40 -15.05 -15.41
CA VAL A 348 -26.30 -14.31 -16.32
C VAL A 348 -25.65 -14.01 -17.67
N VAL A 349 -24.31 -14.05 -17.75
CA VAL A 349 -23.57 -14.11 -19.02
C VAL A 349 -22.45 -15.13 -18.89
N ASN A 350 -22.54 -16.22 -19.66
CA ASN A 350 -21.54 -17.29 -19.69
C ASN A 350 -20.30 -16.90 -20.54
N GLY A 351 -19.65 -15.81 -20.16
CA GLY A 351 -18.41 -15.33 -20.77
C GLY A 351 -18.57 -14.61 -22.12
N PRO A 352 -17.48 -14.48 -22.89
CA PRO A 352 -17.48 -13.80 -24.18
C PRO A 352 -18.08 -14.67 -25.31
N PRO A 353 -18.46 -14.06 -26.46
CA PRO A 353 -18.89 -14.79 -27.65
C PRO A 353 -17.94 -15.91 -28.10
N GLU A 354 -18.50 -16.98 -28.67
CA GLU A 354 -17.74 -18.17 -29.08
C GLU A 354 -16.61 -17.84 -30.06
N GLY A 355 -15.37 -18.19 -29.69
CA GLY A 355 -14.17 -17.96 -30.49
C GLY A 355 -13.45 -16.63 -30.23
N GLU A 356 -13.92 -15.80 -29.30
CA GLU A 356 -13.20 -14.60 -28.84
C GLU A 356 -12.26 -14.91 -27.66
N SER A 357 -11.49 -13.89 -27.22
CA SER A 357 -10.54 -14.03 -26.10
C SER A 357 -11.26 -14.30 -24.77
N PRO A 358 -10.76 -15.19 -23.90
CA PRO A 358 -11.38 -15.48 -22.59
C PRO A 358 -11.20 -14.38 -21.53
N PHE A 359 -10.54 -13.26 -21.86
CA PHE A 359 -10.52 -12.06 -21.03
C PHE A 359 -11.86 -11.32 -21.17
N PHE A 360 -12.67 -11.32 -20.10
CA PHE A 360 -14.05 -10.81 -20.14
C PHE A 360 -14.55 -10.45 -18.73
N ARG A 361 -14.12 -9.30 -18.20
CA ARG A 361 -14.37 -8.96 -16.78
C ARG A 361 -14.65 -7.50 -16.43
N ASP A 362 -14.94 -7.30 -15.16
CA ASP A 362 -15.20 -6.04 -14.47
C ASP A 362 -16.47 -5.31 -14.99
N PRO A 363 -17.64 -5.97 -14.93
CA PRO A 363 -18.92 -5.45 -15.43
C PRO A 363 -19.34 -4.13 -14.76
N LYS A 364 -19.54 -3.08 -15.57
CA LYS A 364 -20.19 -1.82 -15.17
C LYS A 364 -21.57 -1.66 -15.80
N VAL A 365 -22.60 -1.81 -14.98
CA VAL A 365 -23.99 -1.47 -15.32
C VAL A 365 -24.19 0.05 -15.32
N PHE A 366 -24.94 0.55 -16.29
CA PHE A 366 -25.38 1.94 -16.41
C PHE A 366 -26.78 2.03 -17.04
N HIS A 367 -27.49 3.12 -16.77
CA HIS A 367 -28.74 3.44 -17.46
C HIS A 367 -28.44 4.31 -18.67
N ASP A 368 -28.94 3.94 -19.85
CA ASP A 368 -28.74 4.69 -21.09
C ASP A 368 -29.93 5.63 -21.37
N PRO A 369 -29.77 6.96 -21.22
CA PRO A 369 -30.81 7.93 -21.54
C PRO A 369 -31.07 8.12 -23.04
N THR A 370 -30.33 7.45 -23.95
CA THR A 370 -30.56 7.55 -25.39
C THR A 370 -31.68 6.64 -25.90
N ASP A 371 -31.93 5.50 -25.24
CA ASP A 371 -33.02 4.57 -25.55
C ASP A 371 -33.79 4.05 -24.32
N ASP A 372 -33.60 4.69 -23.16
CA ASP A 372 -34.30 4.45 -21.88
C ASP A 372 -34.20 2.98 -21.41
N SER A 373 -32.97 2.45 -21.42
CA SER A 373 -32.69 1.03 -21.13
C SER A 373 -31.44 0.81 -20.28
N TRP A 374 -31.40 -0.34 -19.58
CA TRP A 374 -30.23 -0.76 -18.82
C TRP A 374 -29.21 -1.45 -19.74
N LYS A 375 -27.96 -0.99 -19.64
CA LYS A 375 -26.83 -1.47 -20.43
C LYS A 375 -25.64 -1.73 -19.52
N LEU A 376 -24.71 -2.50 -20.05
CA LEU A 376 -23.57 -3.06 -19.34
C LEU A 376 -22.34 -2.92 -20.22
N VAL A 377 -21.26 -2.35 -19.67
CA VAL A 377 -19.93 -2.45 -20.28
C VAL A 377 -19.06 -3.46 -19.54
N VAL A 378 -18.17 -4.14 -20.26
CA VAL A 378 -17.26 -5.15 -19.71
C VAL A 378 -15.93 -5.14 -20.50
N GLY A 379 -14.82 -5.37 -19.79
CA GLY A 379 -13.47 -5.30 -20.32
C GLY A 379 -13.12 -6.55 -21.12
N ALA A 380 -12.61 -6.37 -22.33
CA ALA A 380 -12.35 -7.45 -23.28
C ALA A 380 -11.08 -7.18 -24.12
N THR A 381 -10.67 -8.17 -24.91
CA THR A 381 -9.60 -8.00 -25.90
C THR A 381 -9.89 -8.75 -27.20
N ASN A 382 -9.20 -8.35 -28.27
CA ASN A 382 -9.10 -9.09 -29.52
C ASN A 382 -7.67 -9.62 -29.78
N GLU A 383 -6.88 -9.78 -28.71
CA GLU A 383 -5.45 -10.12 -28.69
C GLU A 383 -4.50 -9.06 -29.29
N GLN A 384 -5.02 -8.06 -30.01
CA GLN A 384 -4.22 -6.98 -30.61
C GLN A 384 -4.36 -5.68 -29.82
N VAL A 385 -5.58 -5.33 -29.41
CA VAL A 385 -5.92 -4.11 -28.66
C VAL A 385 -7.05 -4.38 -27.68
N GLY A 386 -7.10 -3.59 -26.60
CA GLY A 386 -8.19 -3.62 -25.66
C GLY A 386 -9.52 -3.18 -26.28
N GLN A 387 -10.61 -3.76 -25.79
CA GLN A 387 -11.98 -3.48 -26.19
C GLN A 387 -12.84 -3.26 -24.95
N VAL A 388 -13.85 -2.42 -25.10
CA VAL A 388 -14.98 -2.35 -24.16
C VAL A 388 -16.20 -2.91 -24.88
N ARG A 389 -16.67 -4.07 -24.43
CA ARG A 389 -17.87 -4.72 -24.94
C ARG A 389 -19.11 -4.05 -24.35
N LEU A 390 -20.19 -4.06 -25.11
CA LEU A 390 -21.50 -3.56 -24.71
C LEU A 390 -22.49 -4.72 -24.67
N LEU A 391 -23.28 -4.78 -23.61
CA LEU A 391 -24.42 -5.67 -23.45
C LEU A 391 -25.67 -4.86 -23.10
N ARG A 392 -26.84 -5.40 -23.43
CA ARG A 392 -28.17 -4.82 -23.19
C ARG A 392 -28.98 -5.76 -22.31
N SER A 393 -29.71 -5.23 -21.33
CA SER A 393 -30.70 -6.02 -20.58
C SER A 393 -31.94 -6.27 -21.44
N GLU A 394 -32.40 -7.53 -21.47
CA GLU A 394 -33.61 -7.96 -22.18
C GLU A 394 -34.83 -8.08 -21.24
N ASP A 395 -34.59 -8.28 -19.94
CA ASP A 395 -35.62 -8.29 -18.88
C ASP A 395 -36.00 -6.88 -18.38
N GLY A 396 -35.17 -5.87 -18.66
CA GLY A 396 -35.23 -4.53 -18.08
C GLY A 396 -34.59 -4.42 -16.69
N GLY A 397 -34.00 -5.50 -16.19
CA GLY A 397 -33.38 -5.66 -14.87
C GLY A 397 -31.94 -6.21 -14.97
N PRO A 398 -31.46 -6.92 -13.95
CA PRO A 398 -30.10 -7.46 -13.93
C PRO A 398 -29.97 -8.91 -14.43
N PHE A 399 -31.05 -9.62 -14.79
CA PHE A 399 -31.03 -11.09 -14.86
C PHE A 399 -30.93 -11.71 -16.27
N ASP A 400 -31.16 -10.94 -17.35
CA ASP A 400 -31.06 -11.41 -18.73
C ASP A 400 -30.37 -10.37 -19.63
N TRP A 401 -29.27 -10.76 -20.29
CA TRP A 401 -28.39 -9.85 -21.04
C TRP A 401 -28.00 -10.38 -22.42
N SER A 402 -28.08 -9.54 -23.45
CA SER A 402 -27.63 -9.84 -24.82
C SER A 402 -26.36 -9.07 -25.19
N HIS A 403 -25.50 -9.65 -26.04
CA HIS A 403 -24.32 -8.95 -26.56
C HIS A 403 -24.71 -7.92 -27.64
N ALA A 404 -24.48 -6.64 -27.36
CA ALA A 404 -24.79 -5.52 -28.24
C ALA A 404 -23.60 -5.02 -29.09
N GLY A 405 -22.39 -5.51 -28.83
CA GLY A 405 -21.20 -5.29 -29.66
C GLY A 405 -19.99 -4.75 -28.90
N VAL A 406 -19.19 -3.92 -29.57
CA VAL A 406 -18.03 -3.20 -29.00
C VAL A 406 -18.38 -1.71 -28.98
N VAL A 407 -18.46 -1.10 -27.81
CA VAL A 407 -18.75 0.35 -27.69
C VAL A 407 -17.51 1.19 -27.98
N PHE A 408 -16.33 0.71 -27.60
CA PHE A 408 -15.04 1.36 -27.86
C PHE A 408 -13.91 0.34 -28.02
N GLN A 409 -12.92 0.66 -28.84
CA GLN A 409 -11.73 -0.16 -29.07
C GLN A 409 -10.50 0.75 -29.08
N GLY A 410 -9.40 0.26 -28.50
CA GLY A 410 -8.13 0.95 -28.42
C GLY A 410 -7.31 0.98 -29.72
N ASP A 411 -6.14 1.58 -29.59
CA ASP A 411 -5.05 1.55 -30.56
C ASP A 411 -3.82 0.86 -29.95
N GLU A 412 -2.92 0.36 -30.81
CA GLU A 412 -1.74 -0.47 -30.47
C GLU A 412 -0.71 0.20 -29.53
N ARG A 413 -0.93 1.46 -29.13
CA ARG A 413 -0.07 2.18 -28.16
C ARG A 413 -0.48 1.96 -26.71
N VAL A 414 -1.67 1.40 -26.49
CA VAL A 414 -2.18 0.96 -25.19
C VAL A 414 -2.12 -0.57 -25.16
N SER A 415 -1.92 -1.17 -23.99
CA SER A 415 -1.93 -2.63 -23.86
C SER A 415 -3.27 -3.25 -24.27
N ALA A 416 -3.21 -4.51 -24.68
CA ALA A 416 -4.37 -5.25 -25.17
C ALA A 416 -5.38 -5.65 -24.08
N HIS A 417 -5.03 -5.50 -22.80
CA HIS A 417 -5.84 -5.93 -21.65
C HIS A 417 -6.37 -4.71 -20.90
N TRP A 418 -7.70 -4.54 -20.87
CA TRP A 418 -8.37 -3.36 -20.30
C TRP A 418 -9.30 -3.76 -19.15
N GLU A 419 -9.02 -3.23 -17.97
CA GLU A 419 -9.70 -3.57 -16.70
C GLU A 419 -10.65 -2.46 -16.25
N CYS A 420 -11.62 -2.81 -15.40
CA CYS A 420 -12.53 -1.89 -14.70
C CYS A 420 -13.21 -0.81 -15.58
N PRO A 421 -13.71 -1.11 -16.79
CA PRO A 421 -14.28 -0.08 -17.65
C PRO A 421 -15.49 0.58 -17.00
N ASN A 422 -15.44 1.90 -16.84
CA ASN A 422 -16.56 2.68 -16.29
C ASN A 422 -17.08 3.66 -17.34
N PHE A 423 -18.32 3.45 -17.79
CA PHE A 423 -18.94 4.23 -18.86
C PHE A 423 -20.19 4.97 -18.38
N PHE A 424 -20.19 6.30 -18.49
CA PHE A 424 -21.22 7.15 -17.87
C PHE A 424 -21.30 8.57 -18.47
N PRO A 425 -22.46 9.24 -18.39
CA PRO A 425 -22.62 10.61 -18.88
C PRO A 425 -22.21 11.67 -17.83
N ILE A 426 -21.51 12.72 -18.28
CA ILE A 426 -21.37 14.00 -17.58
C ILE A 426 -21.84 15.11 -18.51
N GLU A 427 -22.84 15.89 -18.08
CA GLU A 427 -23.40 17.03 -18.84
C GLU A 427 -23.87 16.61 -20.25
N ASP A 428 -23.29 17.14 -21.34
CA ASP A 428 -23.61 16.75 -22.72
C ASP A 428 -22.67 15.66 -23.28
N LYS A 429 -21.72 15.17 -22.47
CA LYS A 429 -20.68 14.21 -22.87
C LYS A 429 -20.81 12.86 -22.19
N TRP A 430 -20.13 11.89 -22.76
CA TRP A 430 -19.87 10.59 -22.16
C TRP A 430 -18.40 10.48 -21.79
N VAL A 431 -18.16 9.82 -20.66
CA VAL A 431 -16.84 9.48 -20.14
C VAL A 431 -16.70 7.97 -20.14
N LEU A 432 -15.60 7.49 -20.69
CA LEU A 432 -15.14 6.11 -20.54
C LEU A 432 -13.84 6.11 -19.77
N PHE A 433 -13.81 5.49 -18.60
CA PHE A 433 -12.58 5.10 -17.89
C PHE A 433 -12.24 3.64 -18.20
N TYR A 434 -10.95 3.29 -18.19
CA TYR A 434 -10.45 1.92 -18.08
C TYR A 434 -9.01 1.89 -17.53
N GLY A 435 -8.65 0.81 -16.84
CA GLY A 435 -7.27 0.50 -16.45
C GLY A 435 -6.53 -0.21 -17.58
N ALA A 436 -5.30 0.22 -17.89
CA ALA A 436 -4.44 -0.45 -18.87
C ALA A 436 -2.95 -0.18 -18.55
N SER A 437 -2.09 -1.19 -18.64
CA SER A 437 -0.65 -1.08 -18.31
C SER A 437 -0.37 -0.41 -16.95
N SER A 438 -1.09 -0.81 -15.89
CA SER A 438 -0.97 -0.22 -14.55
C SER A 438 -1.31 1.28 -14.46
N LEU A 439 -1.92 1.86 -15.49
CA LEU A 439 -2.38 3.26 -15.54
C LEU A 439 -3.90 3.33 -15.68
N GLY A 440 -4.51 4.29 -14.98
CA GLY A 440 -5.88 4.70 -15.24
C GLY A 440 -5.97 5.64 -16.43
N ILE A 441 -6.74 5.29 -17.46
CA ILE A 441 -6.97 6.11 -18.67
C ILE A 441 -8.43 6.55 -18.69
N TYR A 442 -8.69 7.79 -19.13
CA TYR A 442 -10.03 8.24 -19.50
C TYR A 442 -10.10 8.69 -20.96
N GLU A 443 -11.30 8.60 -21.52
CA GLU A 443 -11.71 9.18 -22.79
C GLU A 443 -12.99 10.00 -22.53
N VAL A 444 -13.03 11.27 -22.95
CA VAL A 444 -14.25 12.11 -23.00
C VAL A 444 -14.69 12.21 -24.45
N GLY A 445 -16.00 12.12 -24.70
CA GLY A 445 -16.54 12.20 -26.05
C GLY A 445 -18.04 12.07 -26.14
N SER A 446 -18.53 11.49 -27.23
CA SER A 446 -19.96 11.37 -27.56
C SER A 446 -20.37 9.91 -27.82
N TYR A 447 -21.60 9.57 -27.46
CA TYR A 447 -22.19 8.22 -27.56
C TYR A 447 -23.54 8.29 -28.27
N ASN A 448 -23.86 7.29 -29.08
CA ASN A 448 -25.06 7.25 -29.91
C ASN A 448 -26.02 6.08 -29.58
N GLY A 449 -25.87 5.46 -28.41
CA GLY A 449 -26.63 4.27 -27.99
C GLY A 449 -26.00 2.92 -28.39
N SER A 450 -24.92 2.93 -29.19
CA SER A 450 -24.13 1.73 -29.50
C SER A 450 -22.62 1.94 -29.56
N ILE A 451 -22.13 3.03 -30.17
CA ILE A 451 -20.70 3.34 -30.36
C ILE A 451 -20.34 4.65 -29.63
N PHE A 452 -19.21 4.63 -28.92
CA PHE A 452 -18.59 5.81 -28.31
C PHE A 452 -17.48 6.33 -29.21
N THR A 453 -17.47 7.65 -29.44
CA THR A 453 -16.45 8.38 -30.19
C THR A 453 -15.68 9.27 -29.22
N SER A 454 -14.43 8.91 -28.92
CA SER A 454 -13.55 9.77 -28.12
C SER A 454 -13.26 11.08 -28.85
N GLU A 455 -13.38 12.18 -28.11
CA GLU A 455 -12.95 13.52 -28.49
C GLU A 455 -11.64 13.91 -27.76
N LYS A 456 -11.39 13.33 -26.57
CA LYS A 456 -10.19 13.61 -25.76
C LYS A 456 -9.81 12.48 -24.79
N ARG A 457 -8.61 11.92 -24.99
CA ARG A 457 -7.94 11.02 -24.04
C ARG A 457 -7.20 11.79 -22.94
N GLY A 458 -7.09 11.21 -21.75
CA GLY A 458 -6.13 11.61 -20.72
C GLY A 458 -5.79 10.46 -19.76
N LEU A 459 -4.81 10.69 -18.87
CA LEU A 459 -4.65 9.87 -17.67
C LEU A 459 -5.66 10.32 -16.62
N LEU A 460 -6.20 9.38 -15.84
CA LEU A 460 -7.10 9.68 -14.73
C LEU A 460 -6.44 10.60 -13.71
N GLU A 461 -5.18 10.35 -13.39
CA GLU A 461 -4.38 11.12 -12.46
C GLU A 461 -2.93 11.27 -12.94
N ALA A 462 -2.22 12.23 -12.35
CA ALA A 462 -0.78 12.45 -12.56
C ALA A 462 0.08 11.90 -11.42
N GLY A 463 -0.51 11.28 -10.40
CA GLY A 463 0.19 10.57 -9.33
C GLY A 463 0.30 9.06 -9.60
N PRO A 464 1.19 8.34 -8.91
CA PRO A 464 1.37 6.90 -9.09
C PRO A 464 0.21 6.05 -8.55
N ALA A 465 -0.47 6.50 -7.49
CA ALA A 465 -1.32 5.66 -6.66
C ALA A 465 -2.80 5.83 -7.05
N SER A 466 -3.18 5.37 -8.25
CA SER A 466 -4.56 5.41 -8.74
C SER A 466 -4.80 4.38 -9.84
N TYR A 467 -5.60 3.36 -9.53
CA TYR A 467 -6.09 2.38 -10.50
C TYR A 467 -7.55 1.99 -10.22
N ALA A 468 -8.15 1.18 -11.10
CA ALA A 468 -9.48 0.57 -10.94
C ALA A 468 -10.60 1.52 -10.47
N MET A 469 -10.75 2.69 -11.11
CA MET A 469 -11.79 3.64 -10.71
C MET A 469 -13.19 3.06 -10.92
N GLN A 470 -14.02 3.14 -9.87
CA GLN A 470 -15.47 2.99 -10.00
C GLN A 470 -16.16 4.35 -9.90
N TRP A 471 -17.17 4.57 -10.74
CA TRP A 471 -18.07 5.72 -10.71
C TRP A 471 -19.46 5.31 -10.24
N TYR A 472 -20.16 6.23 -9.57
CA TYR A 472 -21.60 6.15 -9.35
C TYR A 472 -22.23 7.55 -9.36
N LYS A 473 -23.56 7.58 -9.49
CA LYS A 473 -24.34 8.80 -9.31
C LYS A 473 -25.06 8.75 -7.97
N ASP A 474 -25.00 9.84 -7.21
CA ASP A 474 -25.66 9.94 -5.91
C ASP A 474 -27.11 10.48 -6.02
N GLU A 475 -27.87 10.42 -4.93
CA GLU A 475 -29.26 10.90 -4.84
C GLU A 475 -29.38 12.42 -5.08
N SER A 476 -28.28 13.18 -4.95
CA SER A 476 -28.19 14.60 -5.31
C SER A 476 -27.80 14.84 -6.77
N GLY A 477 -27.56 13.78 -7.55
CA GLY A 477 -27.18 13.82 -8.96
C GLY A 477 -25.69 14.09 -9.23
N ARG A 478 -24.83 14.06 -8.21
CA ARG A 478 -23.37 14.22 -8.35
C ARG A 478 -22.75 12.98 -8.98
N ASN A 479 -21.73 13.19 -9.81
CA ASN A 479 -20.88 12.11 -10.33
C ASN A 479 -19.76 11.84 -9.32
N LEU A 480 -19.86 10.78 -8.54
CA LEU A 480 -18.91 10.44 -7.49
C LEU A 480 -18.03 9.25 -7.91
N ALA A 481 -16.78 9.22 -7.46
CA ALA A 481 -15.83 8.16 -7.77
C ALA A 481 -14.82 7.90 -6.65
N ILE A 482 -14.30 6.68 -6.62
CA ILE A 482 -13.23 6.19 -5.75
C ILE A 482 -12.24 5.37 -6.62
N THR A 483 -10.94 5.43 -6.30
CA THR A 483 -9.89 4.58 -6.89
C THR A 483 -9.16 3.75 -5.85
N TRP A 484 -8.59 2.63 -6.27
CA TRP A 484 -7.55 1.94 -5.50
C TRP A 484 -6.29 2.81 -5.52
N MET A 485 -5.77 3.19 -4.34
CA MET A 485 -4.57 4.02 -4.21
C MET A 485 -3.27 3.21 -4.36
N ALA A 486 -3.15 2.48 -5.47
CA ALA A 486 -1.94 1.84 -5.94
C ALA A 486 -2.11 1.49 -7.44
N ASN A 487 -1.27 0.62 -7.96
CA ASN A 487 -1.39 -0.04 -9.26
C ASN A 487 -0.57 -1.35 -9.23
N TRP A 488 -0.66 -2.18 -10.27
CA TRP A 488 0.03 -3.49 -10.31
C TRP A 488 1.57 -3.41 -10.42
N ASP A 489 2.16 -2.28 -10.83
CA ASP A 489 3.62 -2.08 -10.86
C ASP A 489 4.17 -1.70 -9.47
N MET A 490 3.32 -1.17 -8.58
CA MET A 490 3.69 -0.75 -7.22
C MET A 490 3.93 -1.96 -6.30
N ARG A 491 5.15 -2.10 -5.80
CA ARG A 491 5.57 -3.30 -5.03
C ARG A 491 5.57 -3.10 -3.52
N ARG A 492 5.79 -1.86 -3.08
CA ARG A 492 6.22 -1.51 -1.72
C ARG A 492 5.04 -1.23 -0.79
N PHE A 493 4.66 -2.23 0.00
CA PHE A 493 3.63 -2.12 1.05
C PHE A 493 4.21 -2.48 2.43
N PRO A 494 4.87 -1.53 3.14
CA PRO A 494 5.41 -1.74 4.49
C PRO A 494 4.36 -2.19 5.52
N THR A 495 3.09 -1.92 5.25
CA THR A 495 1.93 -2.33 6.07
C THR A 495 1.67 -3.84 6.04
N ARG A 496 2.25 -4.59 5.09
CA ARG A 496 2.25 -6.06 5.12
C ARG A 496 2.84 -6.61 6.42
N SER A 497 3.87 -5.96 6.96
CA SER A 497 4.43 -6.31 8.28
C SER A 497 3.47 -6.00 9.44
N ASN A 498 2.40 -5.23 9.21
CA ASN A 498 1.28 -4.99 10.12
C ASN A 498 0.02 -5.82 9.77
N GLY A 499 0.12 -6.78 8.83
CA GLY A 499 -0.98 -7.67 8.43
C GLY A 499 -2.03 -7.09 7.49
N TRP A 500 -1.80 -5.92 6.86
CA TRP A 500 -2.77 -5.31 5.94
C TRP A 500 -2.14 -4.60 4.73
N ALA A 501 -2.84 -4.57 3.60
CA ALA A 501 -2.43 -3.84 2.40
C ALA A 501 -3.65 -3.39 1.57
N GLY A 502 -3.45 -2.39 0.72
CA GLY A 502 -4.53 -1.74 -0.04
C GLY A 502 -5.18 -0.56 0.70
N ILE A 503 -5.51 0.48 -0.06
CA ILE A 503 -6.10 1.73 0.40
C ILE A 503 -7.04 2.23 -0.71
N GLN A 504 -8.23 2.74 -0.37
CA GLN A 504 -9.10 3.43 -1.32
C GLN A 504 -8.94 4.96 -1.21
N SER A 505 -9.10 5.68 -2.31
CA SER A 505 -9.08 7.15 -2.32
C SER A 505 -10.20 7.74 -1.46
N ILE A 506 -10.11 9.02 -1.13
CA ILE A 506 -11.31 9.74 -0.67
C ILE A 506 -12.35 9.76 -1.80
N THR A 507 -13.63 9.83 -1.43
CA THR A 507 -14.70 10.06 -2.40
C THR A 507 -14.49 11.43 -3.06
N ARG A 508 -14.42 11.45 -4.39
CA ARG A 508 -14.28 12.68 -5.18
C ARG A 508 -15.47 12.89 -6.12
N GLU A 509 -15.76 14.15 -6.44
CA GLU A 509 -16.72 14.52 -7.47
C GLU A 509 -15.99 14.77 -8.80
N LEU A 510 -16.53 14.17 -9.87
CA LEU A 510 -16.03 14.28 -11.23
C LEU A 510 -16.75 15.40 -12.00
N PHE A 511 -16.02 16.11 -12.85
CA PHE A 511 -16.57 17.16 -13.73
C PHE A 511 -15.78 17.29 -15.04
N LEU A 512 -16.35 18.01 -16.02
CA LEU A 512 -15.63 18.36 -17.26
C LEU A 512 -14.82 19.64 -17.05
N ARG A 513 -13.53 19.60 -17.37
CA ARG A 513 -12.63 20.76 -17.37
C ARG A 513 -12.88 21.66 -18.58
N GLU A 514 -12.49 22.93 -18.46
CA GLU A 514 -12.59 23.92 -19.56
C GLU A 514 -11.84 23.51 -20.85
N ASP A 515 -10.89 22.57 -20.75
CA ASP A 515 -10.14 22.02 -21.87
C ASP A 515 -10.77 20.74 -22.46
N GLY A 516 -11.96 20.35 -22.00
CA GLY A 516 -12.69 19.13 -22.40
C GLY A 516 -12.20 17.84 -21.74
N GLY A 517 -11.24 17.89 -20.81
CA GLY A 517 -10.78 16.71 -20.07
C GLY A 517 -11.65 16.38 -18.85
N LEU A 518 -11.51 15.17 -18.30
CA LEU A 518 -12.05 14.82 -16.99
C LEU A 518 -11.26 15.56 -15.89
N GLY A 519 -11.95 16.03 -14.84
CA GLY A 519 -11.37 16.70 -13.69
C GLY A 519 -11.99 16.27 -12.36
N HIS A 520 -11.25 16.47 -11.27
CA HIS A 520 -11.54 15.93 -9.94
C HIS A 520 -11.60 17.05 -8.89
N ARG A 521 -12.54 16.95 -7.95
CA ARG A 521 -12.60 17.83 -6.76
C ARG A 521 -13.05 17.04 -5.52
N PRO A 522 -12.54 17.36 -4.32
CA PRO A 522 -12.93 16.68 -3.10
C PRO A 522 -14.39 17.04 -2.75
N ILE A 523 -15.17 16.08 -2.24
CA ILE A 523 -16.54 16.35 -1.79
C ILE A 523 -16.55 17.33 -0.59
N ALA A 524 -17.65 18.04 -0.40
CA ALA A 524 -17.76 19.07 0.64
C ALA A 524 -17.82 18.45 2.05
N GLU A 525 -18.36 17.24 2.13
CA GLU A 525 -18.54 16.44 3.34
C GLU A 525 -17.21 16.19 4.07
N LEU A 526 -16.07 16.18 3.37
CA LEU A 526 -14.73 16.05 3.97
C LEU A 526 -14.37 17.19 4.95
N ASP A 527 -15.07 18.34 4.93
CA ASP A 527 -14.88 19.37 5.95
C ASP A 527 -15.46 18.97 7.33
N SER A 528 -16.32 17.94 7.41
CA SER A 528 -16.82 17.35 8.67
C SER A 528 -15.68 16.83 9.57
N LEU A 529 -14.63 16.29 8.94
CA LEU A 529 -13.42 15.80 9.60
C LEU A 529 -12.59 16.92 10.26
N THR A 530 -12.94 18.20 10.14
CA THR A 530 -12.16 19.32 10.68
C THR A 530 -11.93 19.18 12.19
N SER A 531 -10.68 18.89 12.58
CA SER A 531 -10.28 18.68 13.97
C SER A 531 -9.45 19.84 14.51
N GLY A 532 -9.59 20.12 15.82
CA GLY A 532 -8.77 21.10 16.52
C GLY A 532 -8.86 22.53 15.97
N ARG A 533 -7.70 23.13 15.68
CA ARG A 533 -7.58 24.57 15.32
C ARG A 533 -6.90 24.77 13.98
N VAL A 534 -7.66 25.25 12.99
CA VAL A 534 -7.13 25.69 11.69
C VAL A 534 -6.07 26.78 11.85
N LYS A 535 -4.89 26.56 11.27
CA LYS A 535 -3.80 27.53 11.22
C LYS A 535 -3.82 28.26 9.87
N LYS A 536 -4.40 29.46 9.85
CA LYS A 536 -4.54 30.31 8.66
C LYS A 536 -3.38 31.30 8.50
N HIS A 537 -2.99 31.54 7.25
CA HIS A 537 -2.02 32.55 6.81
C HIS A 537 -2.69 33.42 5.75
N GLY A 538 -2.78 34.73 6.00
CA GLY A 538 -3.09 35.70 4.93
C GLY A 538 -1.88 35.94 4.02
N ALA A 539 -2.02 36.85 3.05
CA ALA A 539 -1.03 37.08 2.01
C ALA A 539 0.39 37.33 2.54
N PHE A 540 1.39 36.68 1.92
CA PHE A 540 2.81 36.90 2.20
C PHE A 540 3.68 36.65 0.97
N LYS A 541 4.84 37.30 0.94
CA LYS A 541 5.92 37.00 0.00
C LYS A 541 7.01 36.15 0.66
N ILE A 542 7.51 35.13 -0.02
CA ILE A 542 8.54 34.20 0.49
C ILE A 542 9.69 34.02 -0.51
N LYS A 543 10.89 33.69 -0.02
CA LYS A 543 12.10 33.45 -0.83
C LYS A 543 12.65 32.04 -0.52
N GLN A 544 13.94 31.80 -0.79
CA GLN A 544 14.62 30.52 -0.57
C GLN A 544 14.53 29.97 0.87
N LYS A 545 14.50 30.85 1.89
CA LYS A 545 14.29 30.42 3.28
C LYS A 545 12.83 30.00 3.46
N ALA A 546 12.62 28.71 3.71
CA ALA A 546 11.28 28.14 3.91
C ALA A 546 10.51 28.78 5.07
N ARG A 547 9.18 28.85 4.89
CA ARG A 547 8.21 29.26 5.90
C ARG A 547 7.34 28.06 6.27
N SER A 548 7.35 27.65 7.54
CA SER A 548 6.37 26.67 8.05
C SER A 548 4.95 27.24 7.93
N LEU A 549 4.11 26.50 7.21
CA LEU A 549 2.66 26.65 7.19
C LEU A 549 2.06 25.91 8.39
N GLY A 550 2.58 24.74 8.75
CA GLY A 550 2.09 23.95 9.88
C GLY A 550 3.00 22.79 10.24
N SER A 551 2.45 21.91 11.08
CA SER A 551 2.89 20.53 11.27
C SER A 551 1.62 19.71 11.52
N SER A 552 1.45 18.62 10.76
CA SER A 552 0.47 17.55 10.96
C SER A 552 0.80 16.39 10.02
N ASN A 553 0.41 15.17 10.40
CA ASN A 553 0.32 14.00 9.52
C ASN A 553 -1.14 13.62 9.17
N SER A 554 -2.14 14.31 9.71
CA SER A 554 -3.54 14.21 9.27
C SER A 554 -4.13 15.63 9.09
N ALA A 555 -4.28 16.10 7.84
CA ALA A 555 -4.65 17.48 7.55
C ALA A 555 -5.09 17.74 6.09
N ARG A 556 -5.99 18.72 5.92
CA ARG A 556 -6.25 19.44 4.67
C ARG A 556 -5.40 20.71 4.62
N VAL A 557 -4.53 20.82 3.63
CA VAL A 557 -3.57 21.92 3.43
C VAL A 557 -3.93 22.65 2.15
N LYS A 558 -4.42 23.90 2.27
CA LYS A 558 -4.68 24.77 1.12
C LYS A 558 -3.55 25.76 0.92
N VAL A 559 -3.11 25.95 -0.31
CA VAL A 559 -2.11 26.96 -0.71
C VAL A 559 -2.59 27.64 -1.99
N SER A 560 -2.70 28.97 -1.95
CA SER A 560 -3.09 29.79 -3.10
C SER A 560 -1.96 30.76 -3.45
N VAL A 561 -1.42 30.65 -4.66
CA VAL A 561 -0.26 31.42 -5.14
C VAL A 561 -0.66 32.34 -6.28
N ASP A 562 -0.28 33.61 -6.18
CA ASP A 562 -0.39 34.61 -7.23
C ASP A 562 0.74 34.40 -8.24
N LEU A 563 0.41 33.95 -9.45
CA LEU A 563 1.40 33.72 -10.50
C LEU A 563 1.86 35.04 -11.15
N VAL A 564 1.03 36.09 -11.11
CA VAL A 564 1.34 37.41 -11.68
C VAL A 564 2.28 38.21 -10.77
N ALA A 565 2.18 38.03 -9.45
CA ALA A 565 3.00 38.70 -8.44
C ALA A 565 4.24 37.90 -7.98
N THR A 566 4.50 36.76 -8.60
CA THR A 566 5.65 35.86 -8.34
C THR A 566 6.76 36.11 -9.37
N ASP A 567 8.00 36.31 -8.90
CA ASP A 567 9.20 36.49 -9.73
C ASP A 567 10.26 35.39 -9.53
N ALA A 568 9.93 34.33 -8.78
CA ALA A 568 10.69 33.08 -8.74
C ALA A 568 10.32 32.17 -9.93
N ALA A 569 11.31 31.48 -10.49
CA ALA A 569 11.09 30.53 -11.59
C ALA A 569 10.29 29.28 -11.15
N GLU A 570 10.40 28.91 -9.88
CA GLU A 570 9.71 27.76 -9.28
C GLU A 570 9.42 27.99 -7.79
N PHE A 571 8.47 27.23 -7.25
CA PHE A 571 8.23 27.17 -5.81
C PHE A 571 7.99 25.74 -5.34
N ILE A 572 8.30 25.49 -4.08
CA ILE A 572 8.27 24.16 -3.48
C ILE A 572 7.42 24.20 -2.21
N VAL A 573 6.42 23.34 -2.15
CA VAL A 573 5.70 22.99 -0.91
C VAL A 573 6.26 21.67 -0.40
N SER A 574 6.75 21.64 0.83
CA SER A 574 7.15 20.42 1.54
C SER A 574 5.98 19.91 2.39
N VAL A 575 5.74 18.60 2.37
CA VAL A 575 4.82 17.88 3.29
C VAL A 575 5.52 16.66 3.89
N PHE A 576 5.00 16.16 5.03
CA PHE A 576 5.67 15.15 5.87
C PHE A 576 7.14 15.51 6.21
N GLU A 577 7.46 16.80 6.32
CA GLU A 577 8.84 17.31 6.38
C GLU A 577 9.47 17.12 7.77
N SER A 578 10.69 16.61 7.81
CA SER A 578 11.57 16.55 8.98
C SER A 578 13.03 16.84 8.61
N ALA A 579 13.96 16.64 9.55
CA ALA A 579 15.39 16.72 9.28
C ALA A 579 15.93 15.54 8.44
N ALA A 580 15.14 14.47 8.26
CA ALA A 580 15.55 13.24 7.57
C ALA A 580 14.86 13.04 6.21
N GLU A 581 13.62 13.51 6.06
CA GLU A 581 12.71 13.17 4.94
C GLU A 581 11.68 14.26 4.69
N ALA A 582 11.10 14.26 3.48
CA ALA A 582 9.99 15.11 3.05
C ALA A 582 9.50 14.63 1.68
N THR A 583 8.19 14.73 1.44
CA THR A 583 7.63 14.68 0.09
C THR A 583 7.45 16.10 -0.43
N LEU A 584 7.80 16.34 -1.70
CA LEU A 584 7.85 17.68 -2.27
C LEU A 584 6.86 17.83 -3.44
N LEU A 585 6.22 18.99 -3.48
CA LEU A 585 5.46 19.49 -4.63
C LEU A 585 6.18 20.71 -5.19
N THR A 586 6.80 20.58 -6.35
CA THR A 586 7.53 21.65 -7.05
C THR A 586 6.71 22.14 -8.23
N TYR A 587 6.34 23.42 -8.24
CA TYR A 587 5.68 24.05 -9.39
C TYR A 587 6.66 24.95 -10.15
N ASN A 588 6.85 24.69 -11.45
CA ASN A 588 7.61 25.56 -12.35
C ASN A 588 6.68 26.56 -13.04
N VAL A 589 6.96 27.86 -12.87
CA VAL A 589 6.08 28.93 -13.34
C VAL A 589 6.14 29.09 -14.87
N ALA A 590 7.28 28.79 -15.49
CA ALA A 590 7.48 28.99 -16.94
C ALA A 590 6.90 27.84 -17.78
N THR A 591 7.01 26.59 -17.31
CA THR A 591 6.44 25.42 -18.01
C THR A 591 5.02 25.08 -17.54
N ARG A 592 4.55 25.70 -16.45
CA ARG A 592 3.31 25.38 -15.72
C ARG A 592 3.26 23.93 -15.21
N THR A 593 4.42 23.31 -15.02
CA THR A 593 4.55 21.92 -14.56
C THR A 593 4.47 21.85 -13.03
N LEU A 594 3.54 21.04 -12.49
CA LEU A 594 3.58 20.59 -11.10
C LEU A 594 4.23 19.20 -11.06
N LYS A 595 5.30 19.04 -10.26
CA LYS A 595 5.99 17.77 -10.02
C LYS A 595 5.83 17.33 -8.56
N LEU A 596 5.34 16.12 -8.36
CA LEU A 596 5.38 15.39 -7.10
C LEU A 596 6.72 14.61 -6.99
N ASP A 597 7.35 14.61 -5.82
CA ASP A 597 8.64 13.95 -5.56
C ASP A 597 8.59 13.20 -4.22
N THR A 598 8.63 11.87 -4.31
CA THR A 598 8.57 10.94 -3.15
C THR A 598 9.92 10.28 -2.86
N THR A 599 10.98 10.62 -3.60
CA THR A 599 12.31 9.99 -3.50
C THR A 599 12.97 10.09 -2.11
N ARG A 600 12.41 10.94 -1.24
CA ARG A 600 12.75 11.06 0.18
C ARG A 600 11.53 11.09 1.10
N GLY A 601 10.44 10.43 0.70
CA GLY A 601 9.17 10.38 1.44
C GLY A 601 9.11 9.33 2.56
N GLY A 602 9.93 8.28 2.50
CA GLY A 602 10.02 7.25 3.56
C GLY A 602 10.21 5.84 3.00
N TYR A 603 9.40 4.87 3.44
CA TYR A 603 9.47 3.46 3.02
C TYR A 603 8.66 3.12 1.74
N GLY A 604 7.89 4.07 1.20
CA GLY A 604 6.99 3.84 0.07
C GLY A 604 7.64 3.83 -1.30
N GLU A 605 6.79 3.86 -2.34
CA GLU A 605 7.22 3.95 -3.72
C GLU A 605 8.01 5.24 -3.98
N SER A 606 9.14 5.14 -4.70
CA SER A 606 10.19 6.15 -4.71
C SER A 606 10.44 6.71 -6.12
N GLY A 607 9.67 7.74 -6.49
CA GLY A 607 9.73 8.33 -7.82
C GLY A 607 9.35 9.81 -7.88
N THR A 608 9.22 10.29 -9.11
CA THR A 608 8.77 11.65 -9.44
C THR A 608 7.79 11.62 -10.60
N TRP A 609 6.67 12.32 -10.47
CA TRP A 609 5.62 12.38 -11.48
C TRP A 609 5.17 13.83 -11.68
N GLU A 610 4.77 14.18 -12.90
CA GLU A 610 4.43 15.56 -13.24
C GLU A 610 3.31 15.70 -14.26
N ALA A 611 2.62 16.84 -14.20
CA ALA A 611 1.65 17.28 -15.20
C ALA A 611 1.76 18.78 -15.44
N VAL A 612 1.39 19.20 -16.65
CA VAL A 612 1.19 20.62 -17.00
C VAL A 612 -0.21 21.04 -16.51
N ILE A 613 -0.27 22.12 -15.75
CA ILE A 613 -1.48 22.60 -15.08
C ILE A 613 -2.12 23.76 -15.85
N GLY A 614 -3.45 23.69 -16.00
CA GLY A 614 -4.27 24.78 -16.56
C GLY A 614 -3.89 25.22 -17.97
N GLN A 615 -4.22 26.47 -18.31
CA GLN A 615 -3.98 27.06 -19.64
C GLN A 615 -2.95 28.21 -19.59
N GLU A 616 -2.57 28.75 -20.75
CA GLU A 616 -1.68 29.92 -20.82
C GLU A 616 -2.42 31.19 -20.36
N GLY A 617 -1.75 32.02 -19.56
CA GLY A 617 -2.35 33.23 -18.97
C GLY A 617 -3.05 33.00 -17.63
N GLU A 618 -2.97 31.80 -17.06
CA GLU A 618 -3.46 31.48 -15.72
C GLU A 618 -2.80 32.39 -14.65
N LYS A 619 -3.60 32.91 -13.72
CA LYS A 619 -3.20 34.01 -12.82
C LYS A 619 -2.92 33.54 -11.40
N LYS A 620 -3.41 32.36 -11.04
CA LYS A 620 -3.23 31.75 -9.71
C LYS A 620 -2.97 30.26 -9.82
N LEU A 621 -2.25 29.69 -8.86
CA LEU A 621 -2.29 28.26 -8.59
C LEU A 621 -2.94 28.03 -7.23
N ASP A 622 -4.06 27.30 -7.21
CA ASP A 622 -4.65 26.77 -5.99
C ASP A 622 -4.29 25.28 -5.87
N LEU A 623 -3.82 24.89 -4.68
CA LEU A 623 -3.57 23.51 -4.28
C LEU A 623 -4.41 23.21 -3.03
N ASP A 624 -5.14 22.10 -3.04
CA ASP A 624 -5.92 21.56 -1.92
C ASP A 624 -5.44 20.14 -1.63
N ILE A 625 -4.50 20.03 -0.70
CA ILE A 625 -3.72 18.81 -0.42
C ILE A 625 -4.28 18.11 0.81
N PHE A 626 -4.66 16.85 0.68
CA PHE A 626 -5.02 15.98 1.80
C PHE A 626 -3.78 15.18 2.19
N LEU A 627 -3.49 15.09 3.50
CA LEU A 627 -2.38 14.34 4.08
C LEU A 627 -2.94 13.41 5.15
N ASP A 628 -2.70 12.11 5.07
CA ASP A 628 -3.29 11.14 6.02
C ASP A 628 -2.38 9.95 6.32
N LYS A 629 -1.58 10.08 7.38
CA LYS A 629 -0.54 9.18 7.92
C LYS A 629 0.44 8.59 6.90
N SER A 630 -0.04 7.76 5.96
CA SER A 630 0.74 7.10 4.91
C SER A 630 0.34 7.46 3.47
N VAL A 631 -0.59 8.39 3.25
CA VAL A 631 -1.01 8.82 1.90
C VAL A 631 -1.15 10.33 1.76
N LEU A 632 -1.20 10.79 0.51
CA LEU A 632 -1.62 12.13 0.14
C LEU A 632 -2.40 12.15 -1.18
N GLU A 633 -3.33 13.10 -1.29
CA GLU A 633 -4.03 13.46 -2.53
C GLU A 633 -3.88 14.97 -2.76
N VAL A 634 -3.57 15.39 -3.99
CA VAL A 634 -3.34 16.80 -4.36
C VAL A 634 -4.34 17.23 -5.43
N PHE A 635 -5.41 17.89 -5.02
CA PHE A 635 -6.36 18.49 -5.94
C PHE A 635 -5.85 19.87 -6.36
N VAL A 636 -5.66 20.05 -7.67
CA VAL A 636 -5.19 21.29 -8.27
C VAL A 636 -6.40 22.09 -8.80
N GLY A 637 -6.32 23.42 -8.75
CA GLY A 637 -7.44 24.32 -9.09
C GLY A 637 -7.98 24.23 -10.52
N ASP A 638 -7.30 23.53 -11.43
CA ASP A 638 -7.77 23.22 -12.79
C ASP A 638 -8.55 21.89 -12.88
N GLY A 639 -8.60 21.10 -11.81
CA GLY A 639 -9.18 19.75 -11.76
C GLY A 639 -8.18 18.60 -11.94
N THR A 640 -6.87 18.88 -12.09
CA THR A 640 -5.82 17.84 -12.10
C THR A 640 -5.61 17.28 -10.69
N LEU A 641 -5.35 15.97 -10.58
CA LEU A 641 -5.17 15.25 -9.31
C LEU A 641 -3.87 14.42 -9.31
N PHE A 642 -3.20 14.36 -8.15
CA PHE A 642 -2.10 13.44 -7.86
C PHE A 642 -2.34 12.70 -6.55
N SER A 643 -2.56 11.38 -6.60
CA SER A 643 -2.56 10.49 -5.43
C SER A 643 -1.22 9.77 -5.26
N ALA A 644 -0.72 9.65 -4.03
CA ALA A 644 0.48 8.87 -3.71
C ALA A 644 0.49 8.28 -2.30
N THR A 645 0.94 7.03 -2.17
CA THR A 645 1.36 6.46 -0.88
C THR A 645 2.73 6.99 -0.48
N VAL A 646 2.88 7.45 0.75
CA VAL A 646 4.11 7.97 1.34
C VAL A 646 4.15 7.49 2.78
N PHE A 647 4.94 6.46 3.11
CA PHE A 647 5.03 5.89 4.46
C PHE A 647 6.20 6.53 5.25
N PRO A 648 5.99 7.56 6.11
CA PRO A 648 7.09 8.26 6.77
C PRO A 648 7.71 7.36 7.84
N ARG A 649 9.04 7.43 7.99
CA ARG A 649 9.77 6.55 8.92
C ARG A 649 9.76 7.06 10.36
N TYR A 650 9.49 8.36 10.55
CA TYR A 650 9.60 9.01 11.86
C TYR A 650 8.35 9.78 12.27
N LYS A 651 8.14 9.87 13.59
CA LYS A 651 7.02 10.60 14.23
C LYS A 651 7.12 12.12 14.06
N GLU A 652 8.32 12.65 13.83
CA GLU A 652 8.54 14.07 13.59
C GLU A 652 8.31 14.49 12.12
N SER A 653 8.14 13.54 11.18
CA SER A 653 7.87 13.75 9.75
C SER A 653 6.45 14.28 9.48
N THR A 654 6.20 15.49 9.97
CA THR A 654 4.90 16.17 10.02
C THR A 654 4.96 17.59 9.48
N GLY A 655 6.14 18.12 9.20
CA GLY A 655 6.33 19.51 8.80
C GLY A 655 5.63 19.84 7.48
N ILE A 656 5.03 21.03 7.43
CA ILE A 656 4.40 21.56 6.21
C ILE A 656 4.98 22.95 5.99
N SER A 657 5.66 23.17 4.86
CA SER A 657 6.35 24.44 4.58
C SER A 657 6.32 24.85 3.11
N VAL A 658 6.63 26.11 2.82
CA VAL A 658 6.74 26.65 1.45
C VAL A 658 7.98 27.52 1.29
N LYS A 659 8.64 27.43 0.14
CA LYS A 659 9.83 28.22 -0.25
C LYS A 659 9.81 28.56 -1.75
N ALA A 660 10.52 29.62 -2.13
CA ALA A 660 10.93 29.79 -3.52
C ALA A 660 12.06 28.81 -3.86
N GLY A 661 12.00 28.20 -5.04
CA GLY A 661 13.15 27.55 -5.65
C GLY A 661 13.90 28.55 -6.55
N GLY A 662 15.21 28.37 -6.70
CA GLY A 662 16.06 29.33 -7.42
C GLY A 662 16.08 30.74 -6.79
N VAL A 663 16.28 31.77 -7.61
CA VAL A 663 16.28 33.19 -7.20
C VAL A 663 14.92 33.81 -7.50
N GLY A 664 14.44 34.68 -6.61
CA GLY A 664 13.19 35.41 -6.76
C GLY A 664 12.36 35.41 -5.48
N THR A 665 11.05 35.54 -5.65
CA THR A 665 10.04 35.72 -4.60
C THR A 665 8.72 35.10 -5.06
N VAL A 666 8.09 34.31 -4.19
CA VAL A 666 6.77 33.70 -4.43
C VAL A 666 5.74 34.51 -3.66
N ALA A 667 4.64 34.88 -4.30
CA ALA A 667 3.53 35.61 -3.70
C ALA A 667 2.39 34.66 -3.35
N VAL A 668 2.30 34.24 -2.08
CA VAL A 668 1.19 33.43 -1.58
C VAL A 668 0.06 34.37 -1.19
N GLN A 669 -1.13 34.22 -1.79
CA GLN A 669 -2.32 35.01 -1.46
C GLN A 669 -2.95 34.54 -0.14
N ALA A 670 -3.03 33.23 0.06
CA ALA A 670 -3.47 32.61 1.31
C ALA A 670 -2.88 31.20 1.46
N ALA A 671 -2.75 30.74 2.70
CA ALA A 671 -2.53 29.32 2.98
C ALA A 671 -3.21 28.92 4.30
N SER A 672 -3.61 27.66 4.43
CA SER A 672 -4.16 27.14 5.69
C SER A 672 -3.82 25.67 5.88
N VAL A 673 -3.50 25.30 7.12
CA VAL A 673 -3.48 23.91 7.58
C VAL A 673 -4.69 23.70 8.48
N THR A 674 -5.63 22.89 8.02
CA THR A 674 -6.77 22.39 8.78
C THR A 674 -6.41 20.97 9.24
N PRO A 675 -6.18 20.71 10.54
CA PRO A 675 -6.04 19.33 11.01
C PRO A 675 -7.34 18.57 10.73
N LEU A 676 -7.21 17.29 10.39
CA LEU A 676 -8.36 16.41 10.20
C LEU A 676 -8.44 15.38 11.34
N GLY A 677 -9.63 14.82 11.52
CA GLY A 677 -9.92 13.73 12.43
C GLY A 677 -9.83 12.39 11.72
N SER A 678 -10.28 11.36 12.43
CA SER A 678 -10.48 10.03 11.87
C SER A 678 -11.95 9.88 11.47
N SER A 679 -12.17 9.28 10.30
CA SER A 679 -13.47 8.82 9.81
C SER A 679 -13.97 7.54 10.50
N TRP A 680 -13.04 6.79 11.11
CA TRP A 680 -13.30 5.59 11.92
C TRP A 680 -13.89 5.92 13.31
N CYS A 681 -14.09 7.19 13.62
CA CYS A 681 -14.37 7.77 14.94
C CYS A 681 -15.50 8.83 14.87
#